data_AF-A0A351MK77-F1
#
_entry.id   AF-A0A351MK77-F1
#
_cell.length_a   1.000
_cell.length_b   1.000
_cell.length_c   1.000
_cell.angle_alpha   90.00
_cell.angle_beta   90.00
_cell.angle_gamma   90.00
#
_symmetry.space_group_name_H-M   'P 1'
#
loop_
_entity.id
_entity.type
_entity.pdbx_description
1 polymer ?
#
loop_
_entity_poly.entity_id
_entity_poly.type
_entity_poly.pdbx_seq_one_letter_code
_entity_poly.pdbx_strand_id
1 'polypeptide(L)'
;MFAAGLALLLGGCAVAAPLTVAVETAAGVPRIVVNGEPVRGRVFYGGPTNVPVPLPAEGGPIVVEFTALHEEREQATMHLRFGEGAGRIVLDNLVVTELSTGRQVFATDFEDGAAGFAHRFEEWPRGADNTVAKTALVAGTGQAGTTGLVIDLSAPPGTAFWPDWHLYAPWLDLRRGERYRVSLWAQADPARELRLAFYRPGEQFVFIGGPGDHHSSQIRHAADADVPFVSFPIGTPWPRPGEEADYSAVDASCETILAANPNALLWPRLGLDAPFWWLEANPDEAMVWSGGEHVPHAVVASPVYQAAALDALDKLVRHLEARFPDSLAGYHPCGQNTGEWFYEDTWGPDLNGYAPADLAAYRAWSGDPNATVPTPEQRFAAPGGVLRDPATEANIVNFTRFQQEAMADFVCAQARVIKQATAGRKLSIIFYGYVYEFGAIATGPAISGHYALRRALDCPDIDILCSPISYHDRQQGGGGLCMTAAESVALAGKLWLVEDDTRTYLVRNTGFPGDVEGADTQADTRSLLQRNLAHELTRNMATWWMDLGSAGWYDDPVLWADMKAIEPLDQLLLDQPTAFHPQIASVVDEESALWFANRGWVASRPLIYEARAALSRLGAPFGQYLQDDLEAGRVPGELVILHNPFVTTPPPPTPLPPPP
;
A
#
# COMPACT_ATOMS: atom_id res chain seq x y z
N MET A 1 -73.87 -9.14 20.98
CA MET A 1 -73.02 -7.94 21.19
C MET A 1 -71.64 -8.44 21.56
N PHE A 2 -70.63 -8.06 20.75
CA PHE A 2 -69.19 -7.80 21.04
C PHE A 2 -68.40 -8.79 21.93
N ALA A 3 -67.17 -9.21 21.62
CA ALA A 3 -66.21 -8.87 20.58
C ALA A 3 -65.15 -9.99 20.49
N ALA A 4 -64.69 -10.32 19.28
CA ALA A 4 -63.49 -11.13 19.06
C ALA A 4 -62.26 -10.22 19.24
N GLY A 5 -61.36 -10.58 20.15
CA GLY A 5 -60.07 -9.91 20.34
C GLY A 5 -59.06 -10.40 19.30
N LEU A 6 -58.72 -9.53 18.37
CA LEU A 6 -57.62 -9.69 17.43
C LEU A 6 -56.31 -9.35 18.16
N ALA A 7 -55.46 -10.35 18.41
CA ALA A 7 -54.11 -10.12 18.91
C ALA A 7 -53.21 -9.73 17.72
N LEU A 8 -52.85 -8.45 17.62
CA LEU A 8 -51.79 -7.98 16.73
C LEU A 8 -50.44 -8.43 17.30
N LEU A 9 -49.80 -9.39 16.64
CA LEU A 9 -48.36 -9.61 16.74
C LEU A 9 -47.66 -8.49 15.96
N LEU A 10 -47.27 -7.42 16.66
CA LEU A 10 -46.30 -6.47 16.14
C LEU A 10 -44.93 -7.13 16.19
N GLY A 11 -44.53 -7.77 15.09
CA GLY A 11 -43.14 -8.15 14.85
C GLY A 11 -42.33 -6.86 14.71
N GLY A 12 -41.68 -6.44 15.80
CA GLY A 12 -40.66 -5.41 15.73
C GLY A 12 -39.49 -5.95 14.93
N CYS A 13 -39.26 -5.42 13.73
CA CYS A 13 -37.97 -5.54 13.06
C CYS A 13 -36.94 -4.88 13.97
N ALA A 14 -36.17 -5.67 14.72
CA ALA A 14 -34.98 -5.17 15.38
C ALA A 14 -34.02 -4.73 14.26
N VAL A 15 -33.87 -3.41 14.09
CA VAL A 15 -32.81 -2.86 13.23
C VAL A 15 -31.50 -3.26 13.89
N ALA A 16 -30.67 -4.04 13.19
CA ALA A 16 -29.36 -4.41 13.67
C ALA A 16 -28.56 -3.12 13.99
N ALA A 17 -27.81 -3.12 15.09
CA ALA A 17 -26.95 -1.98 15.42
C ALA A 17 -25.90 -1.80 14.31
N PRO A 18 -25.54 -0.55 13.95
CA PRO A 18 -24.54 -0.30 12.92
C PRO A 18 -23.18 -0.89 13.34
N LEU A 19 -22.44 -1.47 12.39
CA LEU A 19 -21.09 -2.00 12.63
C LEU A 19 -20.17 -0.93 13.22
N THR A 20 -19.61 -1.20 14.40
CA THR A 20 -18.57 -0.40 15.05
C THR A 20 -17.28 -1.18 15.13
N VAL A 21 -16.17 -0.57 14.72
CA VAL A 21 -14.82 -1.11 14.84
C VAL A 21 -13.91 -0.02 15.38
N ALA A 22 -13.23 -0.29 16.49
CA ALA A 22 -12.37 0.66 17.18
C ALA A 22 -11.14 -0.04 17.77
N VAL A 23 -10.14 0.75 18.18
CA VAL A 23 -9.09 0.28 19.07
C VAL A 23 -9.44 0.69 20.49
N GLU A 24 -9.45 -0.29 21.40
CA GLU A 24 -9.60 -0.05 22.84
C GLU A 24 -8.38 -0.58 23.58
N THR A 25 -8.05 0.06 24.70
CA THR A 25 -6.95 -0.40 25.57
C THR A 25 -7.51 -1.14 26.77
N ALA A 26 -7.10 -2.40 26.94
CA ALA A 26 -7.41 -3.21 28.12
C ALA A 26 -6.11 -3.66 28.79
N ALA A 27 -5.97 -3.41 30.10
CA ALA A 27 -4.75 -3.73 30.85
C ALA A 27 -3.44 -3.20 30.21
N GLY A 28 -3.49 -2.02 29.58
CA GLY A 28 -2.34 -1.43 28.88
C GLY A 28 -2.05 -2.03 27.49
N VAL A 29 -2.95 -2.87 26.97
CA VAL A 29 -2.83 -3.49 25.65
C VAL A 29 -3.89 -2.91 24.71
N PRO A 30 -3.49 -2.18 23.64
CA PRO A 30 -4.37 -1.81 22.55
C PRO A 30 -4.82 -3.06 21.78
N ARG A 31 -6.11 -3.14 21.45
CA ARG A 31 -6.69 -4.25 20.67
C ARG A 31 -7.87 -3.77 19.84
N ILE A 32 -8.11 -4.45 18.72
CA ILE A 32 -9.29 -4.18 17.90
C ILE A 32 -10.52 -4.73 18.62
N VAL A 33 -11.59 -3.96 18.61
CA VAL A 33 -12.91 -4.32 19.13
C VAL A 33 -13.93 -4.16 18.00
N VAL A 34 -14.68 -5.22 17.69
CA VAL A 34 -15.75 -5.24 16.70
C VAL A 34 -17.07 -5.41 17.45
N ASN A 35 -17.97 -4.43 17.33
CA ASN A 35 -19.26 -4.41 18.03
C ASN A 35 -19.17 -4.65 19.55
N GLY A 36 -18.11 -4.14 20.18
CA GLY A 36 -17.85 -4.32 21.62
C GLY A 36 -17.09 -5.61 21.99
N GLU A 37 -16.85 -6.51 21.03
CA GLU A 37 -16.13 -7.76 21.26
C GLU A 37 -14.66 -7.65 20.80
N PRO A 38 -13.68 -8.00 21.65
CA PRO A 38 -12.27 -7.95 21.28
C PRO A 38 -11.96 -9.04 20.24
N VAL A 39 -11.27 -8.65 19.17
CA VAL A 39 -10.82 -9.56 18.10
C VAL A 39 -9.33 -9.38 17.87
N ARG A 40 -8.68 -10.45 17.39
CA ARG A 40 -7.27 -10.34 17.01
C ARG A 40 -7.17 -9.58 15.69
N GLY A 41 -6.24 -8.62 15.62
CA GLY A 41 -5.93 -7.91 14.38
C GLY A 41 -5.13 -8.77 13.42
N ARG A 42 -5.76 -9.78 12.81
CA ARG A 42 -5.19 -10.55 11.70
C ARG A 42 -5.81 -10.02 10.41
N VAL A 43 -4.98 -9.66 9.44
CA VAL A 43 -5.40 -8.98 8.21
C VAL A 43 -4.74 -9.66 7.02
N PHE A 44 -5.51 -9.85 5.95
CA PHE A 44 -4.99 -10.22 4.63
C PHE A 44 -4.94 -8.97 3.74
N TYR A 45 -3.84 -8.77 3.00
CA TYR A 45 -3.80 -7.86 1.85
C TYR A 45 -3.83 -8.61 0.53
N GLY A 46 -4.62 -8.14 -0.41
CA GLY A 46 -4.45 -8.47 -1.81
C GLY A 46 -5.25 -7.54 -2.71
N GLY A 47 -4.96 -7.62 -4.00
CA GLY A 47 -5.71 -6.94 -5.06
C GLY A 47 -5.94 -7.88 -6.24
N PRO A 48 -6.90 -7.57 -7.12
CA PRO A 48 -7.15 -8.37 -8.31
C PRO A 48 -5.96 -8.28 -9.26
N THR A 49 -5.36 -9.43 -9.59
CA THR A 49 -4.35 -9.53 -10.65
C THR A 49 -4.62 -10.74 -11.52
N ASN A 50 -3.84 -10.82 -12.60
CA ASN A 50 -3.75 -12.01 -13.41
C ASN A 50 -2.37 -12.66 -13.27
N VAL A 51 -2.37 -13.98 -13.27
CA VAL A 51 -1.17 -14.80 -13.34
C VAL A 51 -0.55 -14.69 -14.73
N PRO A 52 0.73 -14.33 -14.84
CA PRO A 52 1.43 -14.37 -16.10
C PRO A 52 1.47 -15.79 -16.68
N VAL A 53 1.29 -15.90 -17.98
CA VAL A 53 1.27 -17.17 -18.70
C VAL A 53 2.60 -17.32 -19.45
N PRO A 54 3.35 -18.43 -19.28
CA PRO A 54 4.61 -18.62 -20.00
C PRO A 54 4.40 -18.66 -21.53
N LEU A 55 5.19 -17.90 -22.27
CA LEU A 55 5.38 -18.02 -23.72
C LEU A 55 6.64 -18.84 -24.00
N PRO A 56 6.52 -20.03 -24.59
CA PRO A 56 7.66 -20.87 -24.92
C PRO A 56 8.46 -20.34 -26.12
N ALA A 57 9.75 -20.68 -26.18
CA ALA A 57 10.59 -20.33 -27.33
C ALA A 57 10.37 -21.24 -28.54
N GLU A 58 9.94 -22.48 -28.30
CA GLU A 58 9.61 -23.46 -29.32
C GLU A 58 8.26 -23.23 -30.01
N GLY A 59 7.41 -22.39 -29.41
CA GLY A 59 6.05 -22.15 -29.86
C GLY A 59 5.09 -23.28 -29.46
N GLY A 60 3.90 -22.94 -29.00
CA GLY A 60 2.95 -23.95 -28.53
C GLY A 60 1.56 -23.41 -28.24
N PRO A 61 0.58 -24.32 -28.04
CA PRO A 61 -0.75 -23.93 -27.62
C PRO A 61 -0.72 -23.46 -26.16
N ILE A 62 -1.36 -22.32 -25.93
CA ILE A 62 -1.67 -21.75 -24.62
C ILE A 62 -3.18 -21.86 -24.43
N VAL A 63 -3.60 -22.45 -23.31
CA VAL A 63 -5.01 -22.55 -22.93
C VAL A 63 -5.15 -22.13 -21.48
N VAL A 64 -5.99 -21.14 -21.23
CA VAL A 64 -6.27 -20.62 -19.89
C VAL A 64 -7.77 -20.46 -19.69
N GLU A 65 -8.23 -20.62 -18.45
CA GLU A 65 -9.63 -20.44 -18.09
C GLU A 65 -9.75 -19.44 -16.95
N PHE A 66 -10.84 -18.69 -16.95
CA PHE A 66 -11.18 -17.75 -15.89
C PHE A 66 -12.69 -17.66 -15.70
N THR A 67 -13.11 -17.11 -14.55
CA THR A 67 -14.51 -16.76 -14.27
C THR A 67 -14.62 -15.24 -14.25
N ALA A 68 -15.58 -14.67 -14.97
CA ALA A 68 -15.78 -13.22 -14.98
C ALA A 68 -16.38 -12.75 -13.65
N LEU A 69 -15.69 -11.82 -12.97
CA LEU A 69 -16.08 -11.25 -11.69
C LEU A 69 -17.21 -10.23 -11.82
N HIS A 70 -17.24 -9.51 -12.95
CA HIS A 70 -18.24 -8.50 -13.27
C HIS A 70 -18.89 -8.78 -14.62
N GLU A 71 -20.10 -8.25 -14.81
CA GLU A 71 -20.77 -8.25 -16.10
C GLU A 71 -20.35 -7.00 -16.87
N GLU A 72 -20.00 -7.17 -18.15
CA GLU A 72 -19.77 -6.06 -19.07
C GLU A 72 -20.22 -6.47 -20.48
N ARG A 73 -21.02 -5.62 -21.11
CA ARG A 73 -21.72 -5.91 -22.36
C ARG A 73 -21.21 -4.94 -23.41
N GLU A 74 -20.65 -5.47 -24.48
CA GLU A 74 -20.10 -4.73 -25.60
C GLU A 74 -18.97 -3.74 -25.25
N GLN A 75 -18.53 -3.57 -24.01
CA GLN A 75 -17.45 -2.65 -23.67
C GLN A 75 -16.23 -3.32 -23.04
N ALA A 76 -16.28 -4.64 -22.80
CA ALA A 76 -15.15 -5.32 -22.21
C ALA A 76 -13.96 -5.32 -23.19
N THR A 77 -12.76 -5.14 -22.66
CA THR A 77 -11.51 -5.20 -23.41
C THR A 77 -10.67 -6.37 -22.95
N MET A 78 -9.97 -7.04 -23.88
CA MET A 78 -8.97 -8.07 -23.59
C MET A 78 -7.58 -7.50 -23.86
N HIS A 79 -6.71 -7.45 -22.86
CA HIS A 79 -5.36 -6.90 -22.95
C HIS A 79 -4.30 -8.01 -22.94
N LEU A 80 -3.28 -7.85 -23.78
CA LEU A 80 -2.13 -8.75 -23.93
C LEU A 80 -0.85 -7.94 -23.70
N ARG A 81 -0.13 -8.24 -22.61
CA ARG A 81 1.13 -7.61 -22.18
C ARG A 81 2.27 -8.61 -22.18
N PHE A 82 3.45 -8.22 -22.65
CA PHE A 82 4.58 -9.14 -22.89
C PHE A 82 5.83 -8.83 -22.04
N GLY A 83 5.66 -8.03 -20.99
CA GLY A 83 6.75 -7.61 -20.09
C GLY A 83 7.77 -6.69 -20.76
N GLU A 84 8.76 -6.27 -19.96
CA GLU A 84 9.92 -5.52 -20.44
C GLU A 84 10.97 -6.45 -21.05
N GLY A 85 11.71 -5.93 -22.03
CA GLY A 85 12.83 -6.65 -22.65
C GLY A 85 12.65 -6.91 -24.14
N ALA A 86 13.74 -6.68 -24.88
CA ALA A 86 13.76 -6.88 -26.32
C ALA A 86 13.50 -8.35 -26.69
N GLY A 87 12.88 -8.56 -27.84
CA GLY A 87 12.64 -9.89 -28.38
C GLY A 87 11.42 -9.92 -29.29
N ARG A 88 11.18 -11.09 -29.85
CA ARG A 88 10.16 -11.31 -30.87
C ARG A 88 9.08 -12.23 -30.34
N ILE A 89 7.83 -11.82 -30.45
CA ILE A 89 6.66 -12.65 -30.12
C ILE A 89 5.88 -12.94 -31.41
N VAL A 90 5.34 -14.15 -31.50
CA VAL A 90 4.40 -14.54 -32.55
C VAL A 90 3.14 -15.07 -31.89
N LEU A 91 1.98 -14.54 -32.28
CA LEU A 91 0.66 -15.02 -31.85
C LEU A 91 -0.12 -15.55 -33.04
N ASP A 92 -0.91 -16.59 -32.80
CA ASP A 92 -1.83 -17.15 -33.78
C ASP A 92 -3.06 -17.80 -33.10
N ASN A 93 -4.15 -18.00 -33.84
CA ASN A 93 -5.35 -18.73 -33.44
C ASN A 93 -5.94 -18.32 -32.07
N LEU A 94 -6.07 -17.02 -31.81
CA LEU A 94 -6.59 -16.49 -30.55
C LEU A 94 -8.12 -16.54 -30.51
N VAL A 95 -8.66 -17.29 -29.55
CA VAL A 95 -10.09 -17.52 -29.37
C VAL A 95 -10.46 -17.39 -27.89
N VAL A 96 -11.55 -16.66 -27.61
CA VAL A 96 -12.18 -16.59 -26.29
C VAL A 96 -13.57 -17.24 -26.39
N THR A 97 -13.80 -18.30 -25.61
CA THR A 97 -15.02 -19.11 -25.66
C THR A 97 -15.76 -19.08 -24.32
N GLU A 98 -17.05 -18.74 -24.33
CA GLU A 98 -17.98 -18.90 -23.21
C GLU A 98 -18.24 -20.41 -23.02
N LEU A 99 -17.83 -20.98 -21.87
CA LEU A 99 -17.82 -22.43 -21.69
C LEU A 99 -19.21 -23.05 -21.54
N SER A 100 -20.18 -22.30 -21.01
CA SER A 100 -21.55 -22.78 -20.82
C SER A 100 -22.32 -22.96 -22.14
N THR A 101 -22.04 -22.10 -23.13
CA THR A 101 -22.76 -22.07 -24.42
C THR A 101 -21.92 -22.57 -25.59
N GLY A 102 -20.58 -22.57 -25.46
CA GLY A 102 -19.65 -22.79 -26.56
C GLY A 102 -19.50 -21.59 -27.51
N ARG A 103 -20.13 -20.44 -27.19
CA ARG A 103 -20.06 -19.23 -28.03
C ARG A 103 -18.66 -18.63 -27.99
N GLN A 104 -18.09 -18.36 -29.16
CA GLN A 104 -16.86 -17.58 -29.28
C GLN A 104 -17.19 -16.11 -29.14
N VAL A 105 -16.75 -15.48 -28.05
CA VAL A 105 -16.94 -14.05 -27.80
C VAL A 105 -15.85 -13.21 -28.48
N PHE A 106 -14.75 -13.85 -28.84
CA PHE A 106 -13.68 -13.30 -29.67
C PHE A 106 -13.00 -14.45 -30.43
N ALA A 107 -12.62 -14.22 -31.68
CA ALA A 107 -11.86 -15.17 -32.48
C ALA A 107 -11.08 -14.47 -33.60
N THR A 108 -9.82 -14.86 -33.80
CA THR A 108 -9.00 -14.47 -34.95
C THR A 108 -7.89 -15.49 -35.20
N ASP A 109 -7.64 -15.76 -36.48
CA ASP A 109 -6.52 -16.55 -37.00
C ASP A 109 -5.51 -15.66 -37.76
N PHE A 110 -5.69 -14.33 -37.69
CA PHE A 110 -4.86 -13.33 -38.37
C PHE A 110 -4.81 -13.40 -39.91
N GLU A 111 -5.68 -14.20 -40.55
CA GLU A 111 -5.70 -14.37 -42.00
C GLU A 111 -6.47 -13.26 -42.74
N ASP A 112 -7.28 -12.47 -42.03
CA ASP A 112 -8.07 -11.34 -42.58
C ASP A 112 -7.18 -10.13 -43.01
N GLY A 113 -5.86 -10.23 -42.84
CA GLY A 113 -4.90 -9.20 -43.19
C GLY A 113 -4.98 -7.94 -42.32
N ALA A 114 -4.27 -6.88 -42.74
CA ALA A 114 -4.07 -5.68 -41.92
C ALA A 114 -5.39 -4.95 -41.58
N ALA A 115 -6.38 -4.98 -42.48
CA ALA A 115 -7.69 -4.40 -42.22
C ALA A 115 -8.47 -5.18 -41.14
N GLY A 116 -8.41 -6.52 -41.17
CA GLY A 116 -9.02 -7.35 -40.14
C GLY A 116 -8.35 -7.16 -38.78
N PHE A 117 -7.01 -7.08 -38.75
CA PHE A 117 -6.28 -6.78 -37.52
C PHE A 117 -6.67 -5.41 -36.94
N ALA A 118 -6.66 -4.35 -37.75
CA ALA A 118 -7.01 -2.99 -37.31
C ALA A 118 -8.48 -2.86 -36.86
N HIS A 119 -9.37 -3.76 -37.26
CA HIS A 119 -10.75 -3.81 -36.77
C HIS A 119 -10.87 -4.52 -35.41
N ARG A 120 -9.94 -5.43 -35.10
CA ARG A 120 -10.03 -6.29 -33.90
C ARG A 120 -9.11 -5.86 -32.76
N PHE A 121 -8.04 -5.14 -33.07
CA PHE A 121 -7.04 -4.75 -32.09
C PHE A 121 -6.67 -3.28 -32.17
N GLU A 122 -6.29 -2.77 -31.02
CA GLU A 122 -5.72 -1.45 -30.80
C GLU A 122 -4.42 -1.60 -29.98
N GLU A 123 -3.52 -0.64 -30.13
CA GLU A 123 -2.24 -0.58 -29.40
C GLU A 123 -2.23 0.61 -28.43
N TRP A 124 -1.53 0.44 -27.32
CA TRP A 124 -1.22 1.50 -26.35
C TRP A 124 0.23 1.37 -25.86
N PRO A 125 0.97 2.48 -25.63
CA PRO A 125 0.68 3.82 -26.13
C PRO A 125 0.77 3.86 -27.67
N ARG A 126 0.33 4.94 -28.31
CA ARG A 126 0.26 5.05 -29.79
C ARG A 126 1.27 6.02 -30.35
N GLY A 127 1.54 5.87 -31.64
CA GLY A 127 2.28 6.88 -32.40
C GLY A 127 3.68 7.10 -31.85
N ALA A 128 4.03 8.35 -31.56
CA ALA A 128 5.36 8.73 -31.07
C ALA A 128 5.65 8.21 -29.65
N ASP A 129 4.62 7.92 -28.87
CA ASP A 129 4.75 7.43 -27.50
C ASP A 129 5.02 5.91 -27.46
N ASN A 130 4.72 5.20 -28.55
CA ASN A 130 5.18 3.82 -28.74
C ASN A 130 6.65 3.82 -29.14
N THR A 131 7.52 3.68 -28.15
CA THR A 131 8.98 3.66 -28.34
C THR A 131 9.58 2.26 -28.41
N VAL A 132 8.78 1.20 -28.17
CA VAL A 132 9.30 -0.15 -27.94
C VAL A 132 8.78 -1.22 -28.89
N ALA A 133 7.59 -1.09 -29.47
CA ALA A 133 6.94 -2.21 -30.15
C ALA A 133 6.64 -1.93 -31.62
N LYS A 134 6.82 -2.96 -32.46
CA LYS A 134 6.35 -2.98 -33.85
C LYS A 134 5.53 -4.23 -34.10
N THR A 135 4.35 -4.07 -34.69
CA THR A 135 3.45 -5.17 -35.04
C THR A 135 3.39 -5.38 -36.55
N ALA A 136 3.33 -6.64 -36.97
CA ALA A 136 3.17 -7.00 -38.38
C ALA A 136 2.51 -8.37 -38.53
N LEU A 137 1.66 -8.52 -39.54
CA LEU A 137 1.15 -9.83 -39.95
C LEU A 137 2.13 -10.45 -40.94
N VAL A 138 2.68 -11.62 -40.61
CA VAL A 138 3.73 -12.25 -41.42
C VAL A 138 3.33 -13.68 -41.78
N ALA A 139 3.13 -13.91 -43.08
CA ALA A 139 2.81 -15.22 -43.63
C ALA A 139 3.90 -16.25 -43.30
N GLY A 140 3.50 -17.47 -42.95
CA GLY A 140 4.43 -18.57 -42.66
C GLY A 140 5.03 -18.54 -41.25
N THR A 141 4.64 -17.60 -40.39
CA THR A 141 5.15 -17.51 -39.01
C THR A 141 4.20 -18.10 -37.97
N GLY A 142 2.91 -18.20 -38.28
CA GLY A 142 1.89 -18.77 -37.41
C GLY A 142 1.95 -20.30 -37.32
N GLN A 143 1.00 -20.85 -36.59
CA GLN A 143 0.89 -22.28 -36.35
C GLN A 143 0.73 -23.05 -37.67
N ALA A 144 1.59 -24.05 -37.89
CA ALA A 144 1.58 -24.85 -39.13
C ALA A 144 1.76 -24.01 -40.43
N GLY A 145 2.40 -22.84 -40.34
CA GLY A 145 2.76 -22.01 -41.50
C GLY A 145 1.66 -21.04 -41.95
N THR A 146 0.65 -20.80 -41.11
CA THR A 146 -0.34 -19.71 -41.24
C THR A 146 0.31 -18.34 -41.09
N THR A 147 -0.48 -17.29 -41.28
CA THR A 147 -0.11 -15.91 -40.97
C THR A 147 -0.12 -15.72 -39.46
N GLY A 148 1.02 -15.34 -38.88
CA GLY A 148 1.12 -14.99 -37.46
C GLY A 148 1.15 -13.48 -37.26
N LEU A 149 0.63 -13.01 -36.13
CA LEU A 149 0.92 -11.66 -35.63
C LEU A 149 2.30 -11.65 -34.99
N VAL A 150 3.25 -10.98 -35.63
CA VAL A 150 4.60 -10.76 -35.13
C VAL A 150 4.64 -9.44 -34.36
N ILE A 151 5.19 -9.48 -33.16
CA ILE A 151 5.44 -8.33 -32.29
C ILE A 151 6.95 -8.31 -32.00
N ASP A 152 7.65 -7.32 -32.56
CA ASP A 152 9.06 -7.10 -32.28
C ASP A 152 9.19 -6.00 -31.22
N LEU A 153 9.69 -6.38 -30.03
CA LEU A 153 10.02 -5.46 -28.95
C LEU A 153 11.50 -5.09 -28.98
N SER A 154 11.79 -3.80 -28.83
CA SER A 154 13.13 -3.24 -28.74
C SER A 154 13.24 -2.31 -27.53
N ALA A 155 14.45 -2.19 -26.98
CA ALA A 155 14.69 -1.27 -25.89
C ALA A 155 14.35 0.17 -26.29
N PRO A 156 13.75 0.97 -25.38
CA PRO A 156 13.47 2.37 -25.62
C PRO A 156 14.80 3.14 -25.85
N PRO A 157 14.77 4.25 -26.59
CA PRO A 157 15.98 5.00 -26.91
C PRO A 157 16.62 5.64 -25.67
N GLY A 158 17.94 5.46 -25.53
CA GLY A 158 18.73 6.10 -24.47
C GLY A 158 18.45 5.52 -23.09
N THR A 159 18.08 6.38 -22.14
CA THR A 159 17.70 6.03 -20.77
C THR A 159 16.20 6.18 -20.52
N ALA A 160 15.39 6.25 -21.59
CA ALA A 160 13.95 6.40 -21.47
C ALA A 160 13.33 5.19 -20.77
N PHE A 161 12.27 5.43 -20.01
CA PHE A 161 11.48 4.39 -19.35
C PHE A 161 10.86 3.45 -20.39
N TRP A 162 10.69 2.17 -20.02
CA TRP A 162 9.98 1.20 -20.86
C TRP A 162 8.47 1.43 -20.73
N PRO A 163 7.75 1.97 -21.73
CA PRO A 163 6.32 2.23 -21.60
C PRO A 163 5.52 0.92 -21.41
N ASP A 164 4.36 0.97 -20.73
CA ASP A 164 3.39 -0.15 -20.65
C ASP A 164 2.75 -0.42 -22.02
N TRP A 165 3.56 -0.89 -22.96
CA TRP A 165 3.07 -1.25 -24.27
C TRP A 165 2.25 -2.53 -24.21
N HIS A 166 1.05 -2.47 -24.77
CA HIS A 166 0.17 -3.62 -24.86
C HIS A 166 -0.76 -3.55 -26.06
N LEU A 167 -1.19 -4.74 -26.47
CA LEU A 167 -2.22 -4.94 -27.49
C LEU A 167 -3.54 -5.21 -26.79
N TYR A 168 -4.64 -4.56 -27.22
CA TYR A 168 -5.96 -4.88 -26.68
C TYR A 168 -7.02 -5.06 -27.75
N ALA A 169 -7.93 -6.00 -27.51
CA ALA A 169 -9.13 -6.22 -28.31
C ALA A 169 -10.34 -5.62 -27.59
N PRO A 170 -11.09 -4.70 -28.21
CA PRO A 170 -12.29 -4.10 -27.62
C PRO A 170 -13.59 -4.85 -28.00
N TRP A 171 -14.71 -4.39 -27.43
CA TRP A 171 -16.08 -4.79 -27.76
C TRP A 171 -16.45 -6.25 -27.42
N LEU A 172 -15.96 -6.77 -26.29
CA LEU A 172 -16.29 -8.10 -25.81
C LEU A 172 -17.55 -8.11 -24.93
N ASP A 173 -18.21 -9.28 -24.92
CA ASP A 173 -19.39 -9.59 -24.11
C ASP A 173 -19.04 -10.60 -23.02
N LEU A 174 -18.88 -10.14 -21.77
CA LEU A 174 -18.56 -10.96 -20.61
C LEU A 174 -19.67 -10.90 -19.55
N ARG A 175 -20.10 -12.06 -19.04
CA ARG A 175 -21.20 -12.18 -18.08
C ARG A 175 -20.67 -12.59 -16.71
N ARG A 176 -21.12 -11.92 -15.66
CA ARG A 176 -20.74 -12.23 -14.29
C ARG A 176 -20.99 -13.70 -13.96
N GLY A 177 -20.00 -14.36 -13.37
CA GLY A 177 -20.05 -15.76 -12.95
C GLY A 177 -19.90 -16.77 -14.09
N GLU A 178 -19.93 -16.34 -15.36
CA GLU A 178 -19.66 -17.24 -16.48
C GLU A 178 -18.16 -17.56 -16.58
N ARG A 179 -17.87 -18.80 -17.01
CA ARG A 179 -16.51 -19.26 -17.25
C ARG A 179 -16.14 -19.11 -18.72
N TYR A 180 -14.93 -18.61 -18.95
CA TYR A 180 -14.37 -18.41 -20.27
C TYR A 180 -13.08 -19.18 -20.43
N ARG A 181 -12.83 -19.69 -21.63
CA ARG A 181 -11.55 -20.24 -22.05
C ARG A 181 -10.93 -19.36 -23.11
N VAL A 182 -9.68 -18.97 -22.88
CA VAL A 182 -8.83 -18.35 -23.89
C VAL A 182 -7.87 -19.40 -24.41
N SER A 183 -7.86 -19.59 -25.73
CA SER A 183 -6.93 -20.46 -26.43
C SER A 183 -6.17 -19.63 -27.46
N LEU A 184 -4.86 -19.79 -27.53
CA LEU A 184 -4.03 -19.23 -28.59
C LEU A 184 -2.83 -20.14 -28.87
N TRP A 185 -2.22 -19.99 -30.03
CA TRP A 185 -0.85 -20.46 -30.26
C TRP A 185 0.09 -19.27 -30.09
N ALA A 186 1.21 -19.47 -29.39
CA ALA A 186 2.18 -18.41 -29.23
C ALA A 186 3.61 -18.91 -29.13
N GLN A 187 4.55 -18.08 -29.56
CA GLN A 187 6.00 -18.28 -29.49
C GLN A 187 6.68 -16.97 -29.08
N ALA A 188 7.75 -17.04 -28.29
CA ALA A 188 8.57 -15.86 -28.00
C ALA A 188 10.08 -16.17 -27.98
N ASP A 189 10.89 -15.33 -28.61
CA ASP A 189 12.36 -15.42 -28.60
C ASP A 189 12.98 -14.11 -28.08
N PRO A 190 13.59 -14.09 -26.87
CA PRO A 190 13.63 -15.19 -25.91
C PRO A 190 12.25 -15.48 -25.29
N ALA A 191 12.12 -16.67 -24.68
CA ALA A 191 10.96 -17.05 -23.87
C ALA A 191 10.67 -15.98 -22.80
N ARG A 192 9.38 -15.71 -22.55
CA ARG A 192 8.92 -14.64 -21.67
C ARG A 192 7.51 -14.93 -21.15
N GLU A 193 6.90 -13.96 -20.47
CA GLU A 193 5.55 -14.09 -19.91
C GLU A 193 4.51 -13.23 -20.65
N LEU A 194 3.28 -13.73 -20.73
CA LEU A 194 2.08 -13.05 -21.22
C LEU A 194 1.19 -12.71 -20.03
N ARG A 195 0.96 -11.43 -19.77
CA ARG A 195 -0.13 -10.99 -18.90
C ARG A 195 -1.38 -10.78 -19.76
N LEU A 196 -2.34 -11.69 -19.62
CA LEU A 196 -3.66 -11.66 -20.27
C LEU A 196 -4.73 -11.25 -19.26
N ALA A 197 -5.45 -10.17 -19.49
CA ALA A 197 -6.51 -9.73 -18.59
C ALA A 197 -7.67 -9.07 -19.33
N PHE A 198 -8.84 -9.11 -18.71
CA PHE A 198 -10.07 -8.52 -19.21
C PHE A 198 -10.50 -7.38 -18.31
N TYR A 199 -10.87 -6.25 -18.89
CA TYR A 199 -11.25 -5.06 -18.15
C TYR A 199 -12.50 -4.41 -18.71
N ARG A 200 -13.18 -3.64 -17.87
CA ARG A 200 -14.05 -2.55 -18.31
C ARG A 200 -13.23 -1.26 -18.33
N PRO A 201 -13.13 -0.57 -19.48
CA PRO A 201 -12.41 0.70 -19.58
C PRO A 201 -13.15 1.81 -18.82
N GLY A 202 -12.39 2.78 -18.32
CA GLY A 202 -12.88 3.94 -17.56
C GLY A 202 -11.71 4.82 -17.12
N GLU A 203 -11.97 5.86 -16.33
CA GLU A 203 -10.90 6.62 -15.65
C GLU A 203 -10.06 5.69 -14.77
N GLN A 204 -10.74 4.75 -14.08
CA GLN A 204 -10.14 3.60 -13.45
C GLN A 204 -10.69 2.33 -14.09
N PHE A 205 -9.78 1.45 -14.52
CA PHE A 205 -10.16 0.19 -15.14
C PHE A 205 -10.71 -0.76 -14.08
N VAL A 206 -11.79 -1.47 -14.42
CA VAL A 206 -12.32 -2.53 -13.55
C VAL A 206 -11.90 -3.88 -14.10
N PHE A 207 -11.16 -4.63 -13.30
CA PHE A 207 -10.73 -5.98 -13.65
C PHE A 207 -11.95 -6.91 -13.69
N ILE A 208 -12.23 -7.47 -14.87
CA ILE A 208 -13.32 -8.43 -15.08
C ILE A 208 -12.81 -9.85 -14.85
N GLY A 209 -11.59 -10.17 -15.26
CA GLY A 209 -11.02 -11.51 -15.08
C GLY A 209 -9.72 -11.75 -15.84
N GLY A 210 -9.09 -12.89 -15.58
CA GLY A 210 -7.84 -13.32 -16.21
C GLY A 210 -7.38 -14.66 -15.64
N PRO A 211 -6.29 -15.25 -16.16
CA PRO A 211 -5.73 -16.49 -15.64
C PRO A 211 -5.36 -16.35 -14.16
N GLY A 212 -5.69 -17.36 -13.35
CA GLY A 212 -5.32 -17.46 -11.93
C GLY A 212 -5.87 -16.33 -11.05
N ASP A 213 -7.01 -16.59 -10.39
CA ASP A 213 -7.61 -15.66 -9.43
C ASP A 213 -7.02 -15.88 -8.02
N HIS A 214 -5.77 -15.42 -7.83
CA HIS A 214 -5.09 -15.48 -6.54
C HIS A 214 -5.77 -14.62 -5.48
N HIS A 215 -6.40 -13.51 -5.88
CA HIS A 215 -7.01 -12.58 -4.94
C HIS A 215 -8.19 -13.23 -4.20
N SER A 216 -9.20 -13.72 -4.94
CA SER A 216 -10.35 -14.35 -4.30
C SER A 216 -9.99 -15.68 -3.64
N SER A 217 -8.96 -16.38 -4.15
CA SER A 217 -8.47 -17.62 -3.55
C SER A 217 -7.87 -17.39 -2.17
N GLN A 218 -6.96 -16.43 -2.05
CA GLN A 218 -6.37 -16.05 -0.76
C GLN A 218 -7.40 -15.49 0.22
N ILE A 219 -8.41 -14.74 -0.24
CA ILE A 219 -9.53 -14.29 0.61
C ILE A 219 -10.29 -15.47 1.20
N ARG A 220 -10.54 -16.53 0.41
CA ARG A 220 -11.18 -17.75 0.91
C ARG A 220 -10.30 -18.46 1.92
N HIS A 221 -8.99 -18.55 1.66
CA HIS A 221 -8.05 -19.14 2.62
C HIS A 221 -7.97 -18.35 3.93
N ALA A 222 -7.99 -17.01 3.86
CA ALA A 222 -8.09 -16.13 5.02
C ALA A 222 -9.38 -16.40 5.82
N ALA A 223 -10.51 -16.50 5.12
CA ALA A 223 -11.80 -16.80 5.74
C ALA A 223 -11.81 -18.18 6.44
N ASP A 224 -11.26 -19.22 5.80
CA ASP A 224 -11.15 -20.58 6.38
C ASP A 224 -10.25 -20.62 7.64
N ALA A 225 -9.33 -19.65 7.75
CA ALA A 225 -8.45 -19.43 8.89
C ALA A 225 -8.97 -18.40 9.90
N ASP A 226 -10.25 -18.01 9.80
CA ASP A 226 -10.91 -17.06 10.71
C ASP A 226 -10.23 -15.68 10.74
N VAL A 227 -9.70 -15.24 9.59
CA VAL A 227 -9.13 -13.91 9.35
C VAL A 227 -10.18 -13.05 8.62
N PRO A 228 -10.97 -12.22 9.33
CA PRO A 228 -12.07 -11.50 8.72
C PRO A 228 -11.65 -10.22 8.01
N PHE A 229 -10.53 -9.59 8.43
CA PHE A 229 -10.10 -8.31 7.89
C PHE A 229 -9.42 -8.49 6.54
N VAL A 230 -9.93 -7.82 5.53
CA VAL A 230 -9.36 -7.79 4.18
C VAL A 230 -9.02 -6.36 3.82
N SER A 231 -7.72 -6.09 3.69
CA SER A 231 -7.19 -4.85 3.15
C SER A 231 -6.89 -5.01 1.66
N PHE A 232 -7.14 -3.96 0.89
CA PHE A 232 -7.05 -4.00 -0.57
C PHE A 232 -6.89 -2.59 -1.15
N PRO A 233 -6.19 -2.43 -2.28
CA PRO A 233 -6.02 -1.14 -2.92
C PRO A 233 -7.31 -0.69 -3.61
N ILE A 234 -7.64 0.58 -3.44
CA ILE A 234 -8.63 1.30 -4.26
C ILE A 234 -8.07 2.68 -4.64
N GLY A 235 -8.54 3.22 -5.75
CA GLY A 235 -8.29 4.63 -6.06
C GLY A 235 -9.30 5.55 -5.35
N THR A 236 -9.00 6.85 -5.37
CA THR A 236 -9.94 7.89 -4.89
C THR A 236 -10.51 8.63 -6.09
N PRO A 237 -11.82 8.50 -6.40
CA PRO A 237 -12.45 9.27 -7.46
C PRO A 237 -12.31 10.78 -7.20
N TRP A 238 -11.59 11.47 -8.08
CA TRP A 238 -11.31 12.90 -7.97
C TRP A 238 -11.53 13.58 -9.35
N PRO A 239 -12.80 13.79 -9.73
CA PRO A 239 -13.16 14.29 -11.05
C PRO A 239 -12.80 15.77 -11.21
N ARG A 240 -12.72 16.23 -12.46
CA ARG A 240 -12.53 17.67 -12.74
C ARG A 240 -13.74 18.47 -12.24
N PRO A 241 -13.58 19.78 -11.98
CA PRO A 241 -14.71 20.62 -11.62
C PRO A 241 -15.85 20.56 -12.65
N GLY A 242 -17.04 20.16 -12.19
CA GLY A 242 -18.24 20.03 -13.04
C GLY A 242 -18.48 18.62 -13.61
N GLU A 243 -17.58 17.67 -13.35
CA GLU A 243 -17.77 16.25 -13.65
C GLU A 243 -18.27 15.51 -12.41
N GLU A 244 -19.02 14.42 -12.63
CA GLU A 244 -19.51 13.53 -11.56
C GLU A 244 -18.45 12.48 -11.23
N ALA A 245 -18.34 12.10 -9.97
CA ALA A 245 -17.40 11.06 -9.54
C ALA A 245 -17.90 9.67 -9.98
N ASP A 246 -17.01 8.86 -10.56
CA ASP A 246 -17.26 7.45 -10.88
C ASP A 246 -16.72 6.54 -9.76
N TYR A 247 -17.63 5.97 -8.97
CA TYR A 247 -17.31 5.04 -7.89
C TYR A 247 -17.35 3.56 -8.32
N SER A 248 -17.58 3.27 -9.61
CA SER A 248 -17.85 1.92 -10.08
C SER A 248 -16.67 0.95 -9.88
N ALA A 249 -15.42 1.43 -9.91
CA ALA A 249 -14.23 0.63 -9.64
C ALA A 249 -14.04 0.30 -8.16
N VAL A 250 -14.34 1.26 -7.28
CA VAL A 250 -14.24 1.04 -5.83
C VAL A 250 -15.34 0.11 -5.34
N ASP A 251 -16.56 0.24 -5.89
CA ASP A 251 -17.69 -0.64 -5.60
C ASP A 251 -17.40 -2.08 -6.07
N ALA A 252 -16.87 -2.23 -7.28
CA ALA A 252 -16.50 -3.52 -7.85
C ALA A 252 -15.46 -4.27 -6.99
N SER A 253 -14.48 -3.54 -6.45
CA SER A 253 -13.45 -4.11 -5.56
C SER A 253 -14.06 -4.67 -4.27
N CYS A 254 -14.94 -3.89 -3.62
CA CYS A 254 -15.66 -4.32 -2.42
C CYS A 254 -16.58 -5.53 -2.70
N GLU A 255 -17.32 -5.50 -3.81
CA GLU A 255 -18.23 -6.57 -4.21
C GLU A 255 -17.49 -7.88 -4.52
N THR A 256 -16.31 -7.81 -5.13
CA THR A 256 -15.46 -8.98 -5.39
C THR A 256 -15.03 -9.65 -4.09
N ILE A 257 -14.58 -8.87 -3.12
CA ILE A 257 -14.16 -9.39 -1.81
C ILE A 257 -15.33 -10.02 -1.07
N LEU A 258 -16.48 -9.35 -1.03
CA LEU A 258 -17.67 -9.85 -0.37
C LEU A 258 -18.27 -11.08 -1.07
N ALA A 259 -18.04 -11.24 -2.37
CA ALA A 259 -18.39 -12.47 -3.08
C ALA A 259 -17.50 -13.66 -2.67
N ALA A 260 -16.22 -13.41 -2.38
CA ALA A 260 -15.28 -14.43 -1.92
C ALA A 260 -15.45 -14.77 -0.42
N ASN A 261 -15.71 -13.76 0.41
CA ASN A 261 -16.01 -13.88 1.84
C ASN A 261 -17.14 -12.90 2.23
N PRO A 262 -18.40 -13.38 2.34
CA PRO A 262 -19.53 -12.54 2.73
C PRO A 262 -19.44 -11.90 4.12
N ASN A 263 -18.54 -12.40 4.98
CA ASN A 263 -18.31 -11.89 6.33
C ASN A 263 -17.04 -11.02 6.41
N ALA A 264 -16.43 -10.67 5.28
CA ALA A 264 -15.23 -9.85 5.27
C ALA A 264 -15.48 -8.47 5.89
N LEU A 265 -14.52 -8.07 6.73
CA LEU A 265 -14.39 -6.73 7.28
C LEU A 265 -13.42 -5.95 6.38
N LEU A 266 -13.99 -5.13 5.50
CA LEU A 266 -13.30 -4.37 4.47
C LEU A 266 -12.46 -3.24 5.06
N TRP A 267 -11.21 -3.17 4.61
CA TRP A 267 -10.25 -2.17 5.00
C TRP A 267 -9.57 -1.59 3.75
N PRO A 268 -10.29 -0.74 2.98
CA PRO A 268 -9.74 -0.11 1.79
C PRO A 268 -8.49 0.71 2.07
N ARG A 269 -7.45 0.47 1.26
CA ARG A 269 -6.24 1.28 1.15
C ARG A 269 -6.41 2.21 -0.03
N LEU A 270 -6.59 3.50 0.23
CA LEU A 270 -7.04 4.49 -0.75
C LEU A 270 -5.96 5.52 -1.08
N GLY A 271 -5.59 5.60 -2.35
CA GLY A 271 -4.58 6.57 -2.83
C GLY A 271 -5.12 8.01 -2.81
N LEU A 272 -4.39 8.93 -2.22
CA LEU A 272 -4.79 10.32 -1.95
C LEU A 272 -3.85 11.35 -2.60
N ASP A 273 -3.01 10.92 -3.54
CA ASP A 273 -2.22 11.82 -4.37
C ASP A 273 -3.11 12.62 -5.34
N ALA A 274 -2.75 13.88 -5.58
CA ALA A 274 -3.50 14.73 -6.48
C ALA A 274 -3.44 14.18 -7.92
N PRO A 275 -4.57 14.13 -8.64
CA PRO A 275 -4.56 13.69 -10.03
C PRO A 275 -3.76 14.68 -10.90
N PHE A 276 -3.19 14.19 -12.00
CA PHE A 276 -2.32 14.98 -12.88
C PHE A 276 -2.96 16.30 -13.34
N TRP A 277 -4.25 16.27 -13.66
CA TRP A 277 -4.98 17.49 -14.06
C TRP A 277 -5.00 18.56 -12.96
N TRP A 278 -5.03 18.15 -11.70
CA TRP A 278 -5.05 19.06 -10.56
C TRP A 278 -3.68 19.71 -10.39
N LEU A 279 -2.60 18.94 -10.57
CA LEU A 279 -1.23 19.44 -10.54
C LEU A 279 -0.96 20.42 -11.69
N GLU A 280 -1.45 20.13 -12.90
CA GLU A 280 -1.38 21.05 -14.05
C GLU A 280 -2.12 22.37 -13.78
N ALA A 281 -3.27 22.30 -13.10
CA ALA A 281 -4.07 23.47 -12.76
C ALA A 281 -3.52 24.26 -11.56
N ASN A 282 -2.69 23.63 -10.71
CA ASN A 282 -2.14 24.21 -9.49
C ASN A 282 -0.60 24.03 -9.44
N PRO A 283 0.15 24.59 -10.40
CA PRO A 283 1.60 24.36 -10.50
C PRO A 283 2.39 24.87 -9.29
N ASP A 284 1.88 25.89 -8.58
CA ASP A 284 2.51 26.44 -7.37
C ASP A 284 2.39 25.49 -6.16
N GLU A 285 1.48 24.53 -6.23
CA GLU A 285 1.19 23.53 -5.20
C GLU A 285 1.86 22.18 -5.49
N ALA A 286 2.54 22.04 -6.63
CA ALA A 286 3.30 20.86 -6.98
C ALA A 286 4.70 20.90 -6.36
N MET A 287 5.19 19.76 -5.89
CA MET A 287 6.51 19.63 -5.29
C MET A 287 7.62 20.01 -6.28
N VAL A 288 8.66 20.65 -5.76
CA VAL A 288 9.86 21.02 -6.52
C VAL A 288 11.10 20.53 -5.78
N TRP A 289 12.00 19.91 -6.52
CA TRP A 289 13.26 19.36 -6.04
C TRP A 289 14.46 20.25 -6.37
N SER A 290 15.58 20.02 -5.69
CA SER A 290 16.86 20.71 -5.94
C SER A 290 17.47 20.40 -7.32
N GLY A 291 17.03 19.32 -7.95
CA GLY A 291 17.55 18.78 -9.21
C GLY A 291 16.63 17.66 -9.71
N GLY A 292 17.09 16.91 -10.71
CA GLY A 292 16.43 15.69 -11.17
C GLY A 292 15.13 15.87 -11.97
N GLU A 293 14.69 14.77 -12.57
CA GLU A 293 13.32 14.60 -13.08
C GLU A 293 12.58 13.72 -12.08
N HIS A 294 11.39 14.13 -11.67
CA HIS A 294 10.63 13.50 -10.58
C HIS A 294 9.17 13.29 -10.98
N VAL A 295 8.53 12.28 -10.39
CA VAL A 295 7.08 12.07 -10.55
C VAL A 295 6.34 13.20 -9.82
N PRO A 296 5.44 13.93 -10.49
CA PRO A 296 4.82 15.10 -9.90
C PRO A 296 3.87 14.70 -8.77
N HIS A 297 4.09 15.28 -7.59
CA HIS A 297 3.25 15.15 -6.41
C HIS A 297 2.89 16.53 -5.86
N ALA A 298 1.80 16.62 -5.09
CA ALA A 298 1.44 17.86 -4.42
C ALA A 298 2.29 18.07 -3.15
N VAL A 299 2.57 19.32 -2.83
CA VAL A 299 3.22 19.71 -1.58
C VAL A 299 2.29 19.35 -0.42
N VAL A 300 2.72 18.43 0.45
CA VAL A 300 1.93 17.96 1.60
C VAL A 300 1.44 19.10 2.49
N ALA A 301 2.26 20.15 2.66
CA ALA A 301 1.94 21.31 3.49
C ALA A 301 1.04 22.35 2.80
N SER A 302 0.66 22.14 1.53
CA SER A 302 -0.21 23.07 0.79
C SER A 302 -1.63 23.03 1.36
N PRO A 303 -2.17 24.14 1.87
CA PRO A 303 -3.56 24.18 2.34
C PRO A 303 -4.57 23.96 1.21
N VAL A 304 -4.21 24.28 -0.04
CA VAL A 304 -5.06 24.09 -1.22
C VAL A 304 -5.17 22.61 -1.57
N TYR A 305 -4.03 21.91 -1.61
CA TYR A 305 -4.00 20.46 -1.79
C TYR A 305 -4.71 19.75 -0.63
N GLN A 306 -4.36 20.07 0.62
CA GLN A 306 -4.95 19.42 1.79
C GLN A 306 -6.48 19.55 1.78
N ALA A 307 -7.03 20.74 1.51
CA ALA A 307 -8.48 20.93 1.46
C ALA A 307 -9.14 20.06 0.37
N ALA A 308 -8.55 20.00 -0.82
CA ALA A 308 -9.10 19.24 -1.93
C ALA A 308 -8.99 17.71 -1.71
N ALA A 309 -7.86 17.25 -1.16
CA ALA A 309 -7.63 15.85 -0.85
C ALA A 309 -8.55 15.36 0.28
N LEU A 310 -8.71 16.16 1.34
CA LEU A 310 -9.61 15.84 2.46
C LEU A 310 -11.10 15.85 2.04
N ASP A 311 -11.50 16.71 1.10
CA ASP A 311 -12.85 16.69 0.51
C ASP A 311 -13.08 15.42 -0.33
N ALA A 312 -12.12 15.00 -1.14
CA ALA A 312 -12.19 13.75 -1.90
C ALA A 312 -12.28 12.53 -0.96
N LEU A 313 -11.49 12.54 0.13
CA LEU A 313 -11.54 11.52 1.19
C LEU A 313 -12.92 11.45 1.86
N ASP A 314 -13.49 12.57 2.31
CA ASP A 314 -14.82 12.60 2.95
C ASP A 314 -15.90 12.03 2.01
N LYS A 315 -15.89 12.45 0.73
CA LYS A 315 -16.83 11.96 -0.28
C LYS A 315 -16.73 10.46 -0.51
N LEU A 316 -15.51 9.93 -0.67
CA LEU A 316 -15.30 8.49 -0.86
C LEU A 316 -15.74 7.69 0.38
N VAL A 317 -15.35 8.13 1.58
CA VAL A 317 -15.74 7.46 2.83
C VAL A 317 -17.26 7.41 2.96
N ARG A 318 -17.95 8.54 2.72
CA ARG A 318 -19.43 8.59 2.79
C ARG A 318 -20.10 7.70 1.76
N HIS A 319 -19.59 7.65 0.53
CA HIS A 319 -20.11 6.75 -0.50
C HIS A 319 -19.99 5.29 -0.06
N LEU A 320 -18.81 4.88 0.40
CA LEU A 320 -18.56 3.52 0.86
C LEU A 320 -19.42 3.17 2.08
N GLU A 321 -19.52 4.04 3.10
CA GLU A 321 -20.39 3.82 4.26
C GLU A 321 -21.87 3.68 3.87
N ALA A 322 -22.33 4.40 2.85
CA ALA A 322 -23.70 4.29 2.37
C ALA A 322 -23.95 2.98 1.61
N ARG A 323 -22.96 2.50 0.85
CA ARG A 323 -23.08 1.32 -0.03
C ARG A 323 -22.80 -0.01 0.68
N PHE A 324 -21.90 -0.01 1.68
CA PHE A 324 -21.42 -1.20 2.40
C PHE A 324 -21.37 -1.00 3.93
N PRO A 325 -22.45 -0.53 4.58
CA PRO A 325 -22.44 -0.09 5.99
C PRO A 325 -22.01 -1.17 6.99
N ASP A 326 -22.33 -2.43 6.67
CA ASP A 326 -22.15 -3.59 7.54
C ASP A 326 -20.82 -4.33 7.31
N SER A 327 -20.02 -3.90 6.34
CA SER A 327 -18.78 -4.59 5.97
C SER A 327 -17.53 -3.74 6.16
N LEU A 328 -17.63 -2.41 6.20
CA LEU A 328 -16.45 -1.55 6.36
C LEU A 328 -15.97 -1.53 7.81
N ALA A 329 -14.70 -1.87 8.03
CA ALA A 329 -14.04 -1.81 9.33
C ALA A 329 -13.19 -0.56 9.55
N GLY A 330 -12.65 0.01 8.47
CA GLY A 330 -11.76 1.15 8.57
C GLY A 330 -11.28 1.66 7.22
N TYR A 331 -10.47 2.71 7.28
CA TYR A 331 -9.93 3.39 6.11
C TYR A 331 -8.44 3.65 6.28
N HIS A 332 -7.68 3.38 5.22
CA HIS A 332 -6.24 3.57 5.18
C HIS A 332 -5.86 4.49 4.01
N PRO A 333 -5.88 5.81 4.23
CA PRO A 333 -5.44 6.76 3.22
C PRO A 333 -3.93 6.70 3.06
N CYS A 334 -3.48 6.67 1.81
CA CYS A 334 -2.11 6.48 1.40
C CYS A 334 -1.74 7.55 0.38
N GLY A 335 -0.50 8.01 0.39
CA GLY A 335 -0.01 8.97 -0.59
C GLY A 335 1.49 9.15 -0.47
N GLN A 336 2.04 9.99 -1.35
CA GLN A 336 3.47 10.22 -1.50
C GLN A 336 4.22 8.90 -1.79
N ASN A 337 5.48 8.82 -1.36
CA ASN A 337 6.35 7.72 -1.70
C ASN A 337 5.74 6.39 -1.27
N THR A 338 5.60 5.47 -2.24
CA THR A 338 5.07 4.10 -2.05
C THR A 338 3.69 4.02 -1.37
N GLY A 339 2.98 5.16 -1.23
CA GLY A 339 1.73 5.26 -0.48
C GLY A 339 1.89 5.17 1.04
N GLU A 340 3.03 5.59 1.59
CA GLU A 340 3.40 5.42 3.00
C GLU A 340 3.65 6.76 3.76
N TRP A 341 3.30 7.89 3.14
CA TRP A 341 3.40 9.23 3.74
C TRP A 341 4.80 9.66 4.21
N PHE A 342 5.86 9.25 3.50
CA PHE A 342 7.13 9.96 3.49
C PHE A 342 7.32 10.68 2.16
N TYR A 343 8.11 11.75 2.16
CA TYR A 343 8.24 12.60 0.97
C TYR A 343 8.71 11.80 -0.26
N GLU A 344 8.11 12.07 -1.42
CA GLU A 344 8.47 11.43 -2.68
C GLU A 344 9.98 11.55 -2.96
N ASP A 345 10.58 10.43 -3.37
CA ASP A 345 12.01 10.26 -3.65
C ASP A 345 12.95 10.50 -2.46
N THR A 346 12.47 10.28 -1.22
CA THR A 346 13.30 10.38 0.01
C THR A 346 14.61 9.58 -0.04
N TRP A 347 14.62 8.44 -0.74
CA TRP A 347 15.83 7.61 -0.87
C TRP A 347 16.82 8.13 -1.93
N GLY A 348 16.40 9.11 -2.74
CA GLY A 348 17.18 9.75 -3.78
C GLY A 348 18.18 10.80 -3.26
N PRO A 349 19.04 11.32 -4.16
CA PRO A 349 20.04 12.32 -3.81
C PRO A 349 19.47 13.75 -3.72
N ASP A 350 18.32 14.00 -4.36
CA ASP A 350 17.72 15.32 -4.50
C ASP A 350 16.83 15.67 -3.29
N LEU A 351 16.80 16.94 -2.93
CA LEU A 351 16.02 17.45 -1.81
C LEU A 351 14.72 18.07 -2.33
N ASN A 352 13.59 17.76 -1.71
CA ASN A 352 12.32 18.46 -1.94
C ASN A 352 12.20 19.72 -1.06
N GLY A 353 11.13 20.50 -1.27
CA GLY A 353 10.77 21.63 -0.40
C GLY A 353 11.01 23.00 -1.02
N TYR A 354 11.07 23.08 -2.35
CA TYR A 354 11.42 24.30 -3.09
C TYR A 354 10.25 24.91 -3.88
N ALA A 355 9.03 24.41 -3.69
CA ALA A 355 7.85 24.95 -4.35
C ALA A 355 7.41 26.29 -3.70
N PRO A 356 6.65 27.14 -4.41
CA PRO A 356 6.03 28.31 -3.81
C PRO A 356 5.19 27.98 -2.57
N ALA A 357 4.45 26.86 -2.59
CA ALA A 357 3.65 26.40 -1.46
C ALA A 357 4.49 26.03 -0.22
N ASP A 358 5.69 25.45 -0.40
CA ASP A 358 6.59 25.14 0.73
C ASP A 358 7.00 26.42 1.47
N LEU A 359 7.39 27.47 0.73
CA LEU A 359 7.77 28.75 1.31
C LEU A 359 6.59 29.41 2.04
N ALA A 360 5.40 29.37 1.45
CA ALA A 360 4.20 29.94 2.06
C ALA A 360 3.86 29.20 3.36
N ALA A 361 3.87 27.87 3.35
CA ALA A 361 3.60 27.05 4.51
C ALA A 361 4.67 27.20 5.60
N TYR A 362 5.96 27.27 5.24
CA TYR A 362 7.04 27.48 6.22
C TYR A 362 6.94 28.84 6.92
N ARG A 363 6.56 29.91 6.20
CA ARG A 363 6.31 31.24 6.79
C ARG A 363 5.12 31.21 7.74
N ALA A 364 4.06 30.49 7.38
CA ALA A 364 2.89 30.33 8.24
C ALA A 364 3.25 29.57 9.53
N TRP A 365 3.97 28.45 9.40
CA TRP A 365 4.42 27.64 10.53
C TRP A 365 5.36 28.39 11.48
N SER A 366 6.36 29.10 10.93
CA SER A 366 7.33 29.84 11.74
C SER A 366 6.76 31.12 12.36
N GLY A 367 5.64 31.62 11.84
CA GLY A 367 5.09 32.93 12.20
C GLY A 367 5.93 34.11 11.71
N ASP A 368 6.98 33.88 10.93
CA ASP A 368 7.84 34.91 10.35
C ASP A 368 7.53 35.08 8.85
N PRO A 369 6.91 36.21 8.43
CA PRO A 369 6.62 36.47 7.02
C PRO A 369 7.89 36.64 6.17
N ASN A 370 9.06 36.84 6.80
CA ASN A 370 10.35 36.97 6.13
C ASN A 370 11.17 35.67 6.14
N ALA A 371 10.65 34.58 6.71
CA ALA A 371 11.34 33.30 6.69
C ALA A 371 11.66 32.89 5.24
N THR A 372 12.82 32.25 5.07
CA THR A 372 13.31 31.75 3.79
C THR A 372 13.62 30.27 3.91
N VAL A 373 13.18 29.49 2.93
CA VAL A 373 13.63 28.09 2.76
C VAL A 373 15.16 28.08 2.62
N PRO A 374 15.89 27.24 3.37
CA PRO A 374 17.33 27.08 3.19
C PRO A 374 17.66 26.58 1.78
N THR A 375 18.69 27.15 1.16
CA THR A 375 19.06 26.78 -0.22
C THR A 375 19.56 25.32 -0.29
N PRO A 376 19.52 24.66 -1.46
CA PRO A 376 20.14 23.35 -1.63
C PRO A 376 21.58 23.30 -1.14
N GLU A 377 22.40 24.32 -1.43
CA GLU A 377 23.80 24.38 -1.00
C GLU A 377 23.92 24.39 0.52
N GLN A 378 23.05 25.13 1.22
CA GLN A 378 23.02 25.16 2.69
C GLN A 378 22.65 23.79 3.26
N ARG A 379 21.62 23.14 2.70
CA ARG A 379 21.17 21.82 3.17
C ARG A 379 22.16 20.70 2.83
N PHE A 380 22.87 20.78 1.71
CA PHE A 380 23.90 19.80 1.36
C PHE A 380 25.22 20.02 2.10
N ALA A 381 25.53 21.25 2.50
CA ALA A 381 26.71 21.56 3.30
C ALA A 381 26.66 20.81 4.64
N ALA A 382 27.82 20.42 5.13
CA ALA A 382 27.96 19.78 6.44
C ALA A 382 29.29 20.22 7.08
N PRO A 383 29.46 21.53 7.37
CA PRO A 383 30.74 22.09 7.79
C PRO A 383 31.23 21.52 9.13
N GLY A 384 30.29 21.13 10.01
CA GLY A 384 30.55 20.43 11.28
C GLY A 384 30.71 18.91 11.15
N GLY A 385 30.64 18.35 9.93
CA GLY A 385 30.72 16.91 9.69
C GLY A 385 29.36 16.23 9.78
N VAL A 386 29.10 15.47 10.85
CA VAL A 386 27.92 14.59 10.95
C VAL A 386 26.69 15.30 11.48
N LEU A 387 26.87 16.30 12.35
CA LEU A 387 25.79 17.03 13.01
C LEU A 387 25.77 18.49 12.55
N ARG A 388 24.57 19.07 12.54
CA ARG A 388 24.33 20.50 12.32
C ARG A 388 24.80 21.32 13.51
N ASP A 389 25.38 22.49 13.26
CA ASP A 389 25.72 23.46 14.29
C ASP A 389 24.49 24.30 14.69
N PRO A 390 23.99 24.22 15.93
CA PRO A 390 22.83 25.00 16.37
C PRO A 390 23.03 26.51 16.28
N ALA A 391 24.26 27.01 16.36
CA ALA A 391 24.52 28.45 16.31
C ALA A 391 24.39 29.02 14.89
N THR A 392 24.62 28.21 13.86
CA THR A 392 24.76 28.68 12.47
C THR A 392 23.79 28.02 11.49
N GLU A 393 23.27 26.84 11.81
CA GLU A 393 22.43 26.02 10.93
C GLU A 393 20.97 25.86 11.44
N ALA A 394 20.57 26.63 12.45
CA ALA A 394 19.22 26.55 13.06
C ALA A 394 18.06 26.69 12.05
N ASN A 395 18.20 27.52 11.00
CA ASN A 395 17.16 27.64 9.97
C ASN A 395 16.94 26.32 9.19
N ILE A 396 18.00 25.52 9.00
CA ILE A 396 17.90 24.21 8.33
C ILE A 396 17.12 23.24 9.22
N VAL A 397 17.44 23.22 10.51
CA VAL A 397 16.75 22.35 11.48
C VAL A 397 15.28 22.77 11.65
N ASN A 398 14.99 24.08 11.67
CA ASN A 398 13.60 24.57 11.73
C ASN A 398 12.81 24.19 10.47
N PHE A 399 13.40 24.32 9.29
CA PHE A 399 12.74 23.92 8.04
C PHE A 399 12.47 22.41 7.99
N THR A 400 13.45 21.58 8.37
CA THR A 400 13.26 20.12 8.40
C THR A 400 12.25 19.68 9.47
N ARG A 401 12.21 20.35 10.63
CA ARG A 401 11.16 20.17 11.65
C ARG A 401 9.78 20.49 11.09
N PHE A 402 9.64 21.64 10.43
CA PHE A 402 8.39 22.00 9.74
C PHE A 402 7.95 20.89 8.78
N GLN A 403 8.87 20.32 8.01
CA GLN A 403 8.54 19.21 7.10
C GLN A 403 8.03 17.96 7.86
N GLN A 404 8.64 17.58 9.00
CA GLN A 404 8.12 16.47 9.80
C GLN A 404 6.71 16.75 10.33
N GLU A 405 6.53 17.96 10.90
CA GLU A 405 5.27 18.37 11.49
C GLU A 405 4.15 18.51 10.45
N ALA A 406 4.46 19.01 9.25
CA ALA A 406 3.50 19.15 8.17
C ALA A 406 2.97 17.79 7.69
N MET A 407 3.85 16.78 7.59
CA MET A 407 3.43 15.41 7.25
C MET A 407 2.53 14.82 8.34
N ALA A 408 2.98 14.91 9.61
CA ALA A 408 2.21 14.44 10.76
C ALA A 408 0.83 15.12 10.86
N ASP A 409 0.77 16.44 10.65
CA ASP A 409 -0.49 17.19 10.66
C ASP A 409 -1.44 16.72 9.57
N PHE A 410 -0.93 16.46 8.37
CA PHE A 410 -1.78 16.03 7.27
C PHE A 410 -2.37 14.64 7.53
N VAL A 411 -1.57 13.68 8.01
CA VAL A 411 -2.11 12.35 8.36
C VAL A 411 -3.09 12.41 9.55
N CYS A 412 -2.89 13.33 10.50
CA CYS A 412 -3.85 13.59 11.57
C CYS A 412 -5.17 14.19 11.02
N ALA A 413 -5.09 15.08 10.03
CA ALA A 413 -6.26 15.67 9.39
C ALA A 413 -7.07 14.62 8.61
N GLN A 414 -6.39 13.71 7.91
CA GLN A 414 -7.03 12.58 7.22
C GLN A 414 -7.78 11.67 8.21
N ALA A 415 -7.14 11.33 9.33
CA ALA A 415 -7.76 10.54 10.38
C ALA A 415 -9.03 11.20 10.95
N ARG A 416 -8.97 12.52 11.17
CA ARG A 416 -10.13 13.30 11.62
C ARG A 416 -11.29 13.25 10.62
N VAL A 417 -11.02 13.38 9.33
CA VAL A 417 -12.06 13.26 8.29
C VAL A 417 -12.72 11.89 8.35
N ILE A 418 -11.94 10.81 8.48
CA ILE A 418 -12.47 9.45 8.63
C ILE A 418 -13.39 9.35 9.86
N LYS A 419 -12.93 9.86 11.01
CA LYS A 419 -13.74 9.86 12.24
C LYS A 419 -15.02 10.69 12.11
N GLN A 420 -14.97 11.83 11.44
CA GLN A 420 -16.16 12.66 11.23
C GLN A 420 -17.15 12.01 10.26
N ALA A 421 -16.68 11.51 9.12
CA ALA A 421 -17.51 10.87 8.10
C ALA A 421 -18.20 9.60 8.60
N THR A 422 -17.54 8.87 9.51
CA THR A 422 -18.05 7.63 10.11
C THR A 422 -18.71 7.82 11.49
N ALA A 423 -18.77 9.06 11.99
CA ALA A 423 -19.17 9.40 13.35
C ALA A 423 -18.45 8.56 14.43
N GLY A 424 -17.14 8.35 14.24
CA GLY A 424 -16.24 7.65 15.15
C GLY A 424 -16.37 6.14 15.15
N ARG A 425 -17.18 5.55 14.25
CA ARG A 425 -17.48 4.11 14.29
C ARG A 425 -16.46 3.22 13.61
N LYS A 426 -15.56 3.75 12.77
CA LYS A 426 -14.61 2.96 11.99
C LYS A 426 -13.17 3.31 12.35
N LEU A 427 -12.26 2.39 12.05
CA LEU A 427 -10.83 2.58 12.24
C LEU A 427 -10.27 3.61 11.26
N SER A 428 -9.35 4.45 11.73
CA SER A 428 -8.42 5.22 10.93
C SER A 428 -7.04 4.62 11.07
N ILE A 429 -6.44 4.23 9.94
CA ILE A 429 -5.13 3.58 9.91
C ILE A 429 -4.18 4.38 9.03
N ILE A 430 -2.94 4.56 9.49
CA ILE A 430 -1.96 5.43 8.85
C ILE A 430 -0.58 4.75 8.83
N PHE A 431 0.10 4.80 7.70
CA PHE A 431 1.56 4.63 7.64
C PHE A 431 2.25 5.88 8.18
N TYR A 432 2.97 5.76 9.30
CA TYR A 432 3.76 6.87 9.84
C TYR A 432 4.75 6.40 10.91
N GLY A 433 5.80 7.20 11.15
CA GLY A 433 6.70 7.04 12.30
C GLY A 433 7.79 5.99 12.13
N TYR A 434 8.49 5.97 10.99
CA TYR A 434 9.51 4.97 10.67
C TYR A 434 10.87 5.36 11.28
N VAL A 435 10.84 5.71 12.56
CA VAL A 435 11.91 6.40 13.29
C VAL A 435 13.23 5.61 13.33
N TYR A 436 13.19 4.29 13.10
CA TYR A 436 14.41 3.51 12.96
C TYR A 436 14.86 3.32 11.51
N GLU A 437 13.93 3.12 10.59
CA GLU A 437 14.22 2.82 9.17
C GLU A 437 14.95 3.99 8.51
N PHE A 438 14.44 5.21 8.75
CA PHE A 438 14.97 6.41 8.11
C PHE A 438 16.29 6.89 8.68
N GLY A 439 16.83 6.23 9.70
CA GLY A 439 18.24 6.38 10.10
C GLY A 439 19.22 6.04 8.96
N ALA A 440 18.80 5.27 7.95
CA ALA A 440 19.62 4.82 6.83
C ALA A 440 19.62 5.74 5.59
N ILE A 441 18.80 6.80 5.55
CA ILE A 441 18.69 7.68 4.38
C ILE A 441 20.02 8.37 4.07
N ALA A 442 20.50 8.27 2.83
CA ALA A 442 21.83 8.74 2.42
C ALA A 442 22.04 10.26 2.55
N THR A 443 20.98 11.06 2.42
CA THR A 443 20.99 12.52 2.62
C THR A 443 20.73 12.92 4.08
N GLY A 444 20.53 11.93 4.96
CA GLY A 444 20.28 12.11 6.39
C GLY A 444 18.80 11.89 6.77
N PRO A 445 18.52 11.45 8.02
CA PRO A 445 17.17 11.12 8.47
C PRO A 445 16.15 12.27 8.39
N ALA A 446 16.62 13.51 8.55
CA ALA A 446 15.80 14.72 8.68
C ALA A 446 14.93 15.07 7.45
N ILE A 447 15.06 14.34 6.33
CA ILE A 447 14.31 14.62 5.10
C ILE A 447 13.07 13.73 4.88
N SER A 448 12.85 12.73 5.75
CA SER A 448 11.79 11.73 5.55
C SER A 448 10.37 12.24 5.74
N GLY A 449 10.15 13.08 6.75
CA GLY A 449 8.81 13.50 7.18
C GLY A 449 8.24 12.67 8.34
N HIS A 450 8.97 11.69 8.90
CA HIS A 450 8.45 10.74 9.91
C HIS A 450 8.96 10.97 11.35
N TYR A 451 9.78 12.00 11.61
CA TYR A 451 10.31 12.30 12.96
C TYR A 451 9.41 13.28 13.75
N ALA A 452 8.09 13.10 13.64
CA ALA A 452 7.09 13.74 14.48
C ALA A 452 6.05 12.71 14.97
N LEU A 453 6.49 11.48 15.25
CA LEU A 453 5.63 10.36 15.67
C LEU A 453 4.84 10.71 16.93
N ARG A 454 5.42 11.39 17.92
CA ARG A 454 4.66 11.86 19.09
C ARG A 454 3.38 12.61 18.71
N ARG A 455 3.42 13.45 17.67
CA ARG A 455 2.26 14.20 17.18
C ARG A 455 1.14 13.28 16.67
N ALA A 456 1.51 12.22 15.95
CA ALA A 456 0.55 11.19 15.49
C ALA A 456 0.03 10.33 16.66
N LEU A 457 0.89 10.01 17.65
CA LEU A 457 0.50 9.24 18.84
C LEU A 457 -0.51 10.00 19.71
N ASP A 458 -0.34 11.32 19.84
CA ASP A 458 -1.22 12.19 20.62
C ASP A 458 -2.51 12.54 19.88
N CYS A 459 -2.61 12.22 18.58
CA CYS A 459 -3.82 12.43 17.79
C CYS A 459 -4.92 11.45 18.25
N PRO A 460 -6.07 11.93 18.74
CA PRO A 460 -7.15 11.05 19.19
C PRO A 460 -7.84 10.33 18.02
N ASP A 461 -7.72 10.86 16.80
CA ASP A 461 -8.45 10.37 15.64
C ASP A 461 -7.78 9.19 14.93
N ILE A 462 -6.48 8.94 15.18
CA ILE A 462 -5.74 7.78 14.65
C ILE A 462 -5.95 6.58 15.58
N ASP A 463 -6.28 5.40 15.07
CA ASP A 463 -6.39 4.18 15.90
C ASP A 463 -5.17 3.27 15.75
N ILE A 464 -4.67 3.16 14.51
CA ILE A 464 -3.64 2.21 14.12
C ILE A 464 -2.54 2.94 13.35
N LEU A 465 -1.29 2.66 13.72
CA LEU A 465 -0.12 2.97 12.91
C LEU A 465 0.46 1.69 12.34
N CYS A 466 1.07 1.76 11.16
CA CYS A 466 1.61 0.58 10.49
C CYS A 466 2.91 0.87 9.74
N SER A 467 3.64 -0.21 9.45
CA SER A 467 4.76 -0.24 8.50
C SER A 467 5.08 -1.69 8.12
N PRO A 468 5.90 -1.91 7.09
CA PRO A 468 6.56 -3.18 6.85
C PRO A 468 7.40 -3.66 8.03
N ILE A 469 7.69 -4.95 8.06
CA ILE A 469 8.85 -5.47 8.79
C ILE A 469 10.09 -4.79 8.23
N SER A 470 10.96 -4.30 9.12
CA SER A 470 12.27 -3.73 8.80
C SER A 470 12.98 -4.57 7.73
N TYR A 471 13.34 -3.95 6.60
CA TYR A 471 14.07 -4.63 5.52
C TYR A 471 15.51 -4.98 5.92
N HIS A 472 15.96 -4.54 7.09
CA HIS A 472 17.16 -5.04 7.74
C HIS A 472 16.86 -6.15 8.74
N ASP A 473 17.64 -7.23 8.65
CA ASP A 473 17.62 -8.38 9.57
C ASP A 473 16.28 -9.15 9.58
N ARG A 474 15.63 -9.32 8.42
CA ARG A 474 14.36 -10.08 8.30
C ARG A 474 14.49 -11.43 7.61
N GLN A 475 15.63 -11.72 6.97
CA GLN A 475 15.99 -13.01 6.40
C GLN A 475 15.86 -14.17 7.41
N GLN A 476 15.99 -15.41 6.95
CA GLN A 476 16.02 -16.57 7.85
C GLN A 476 17.08 -16.43 8.95
N GLY A 477 16.67 -16.65 10.20
CA GLY A 477 17.51 -16.44 11.38
C GLY A 477 17.74 -14.96 11.77
N GLY A 478 17.10 -14.02 11.08
CA GLY A 478 17.02 -12.60 11.43
C GLY A 478 15.93 -12.31 12.47
N GLY A 479 15.93 -11.08 13.01
CA GLY A 479 15.01 -10.62 14.05
C GLY A 479 13.60 -10.19 13.60
N GLY A 480 13.41 -9.74 12.36
CA GLY A 480 12.08 -9.32 11.86
C GLY A 480 11.47 -8.14 12.65
N LEU A 481 12.23 -7.06 12.79
CA LEU A 481 11.91 -5.95 13.70
C LEU A 481 10.92 -4.94 13.10
N CYS A 482 10.18 -4.21 13.95
CA CYS A 482 9.29 -3.13 13.51
C CYS A 482 10.10 -1.89 13.10
N MET A 483 9.71 -1.13 12.07
CA MET A 483 10.42 0.10 11.66
C MET A 483 10.30 1.27 12.65
N THR A 484 9.46 1.13 13.68
CA THR A 484 9.10 2.19 14.64
C THR A 484 9.50 1.90 16.10
N ALA A 485 9.26 2.88 16.98
CA ALA A 485 9.20 2.73 18.43
C ALA A 485 7.87 2.08 18.87
N ALA A 486 7.74 0.77 18.63
CA ALA A 486 6.45 0.10 18.67
C ALA A 486 5.81 0.05 20.08
N GLU A 487 6.61 0.00 21.14
CA GLU A 487 6.08 0.07 22.50
C GLU A 487 5.61 1.48 22.86
N SER A 488 6.18 2.55 22.27
CA SER A 488 5.63 3.91 22.39
C SER A 488 4.26 4.05 21.74
N VAL A 489 4.02 3.35 20.62
CA VAL A 489 2.69 3.26 19.98
C VAL A 489 1.69 2.64 20.96
N ALA A 490 2.06 1.52 21.59
CA ALA A 490 1.21 0.86 22.58
C ALA A 490 0.96 1.70 23.84
N LEU A 491 1.98 2.39 24.36
CA LEU A 491 1.87 3.32 25.49
C LEU A 491 0.91 4.48 25.21
N ALA A 492 0.76 4.89 23.95
CA ALA A 492 -0.21 5.89 23.51
C ALA A 492 -1.63 5.33 23.31
N GLY A 493 -1.87 4.05 23.58
CA GLY A 493 -3.16 3.40 23.38
C GLY A 493 -3.51 3.13 21.92
N LYS A 494 -2.51 3.17 21.02
CA LYS A 494 -2.67 2.91 19.59
C LYS A 494 -2.18 1.51 19.25
N LEU A 495 -2.78 0.88 18.25
CA LEU A 495 -2.33 -0.43 17.78
C LEU A 495 -1.23 -0.28 16.74
N TRP A 496 -0.20 -1.12 16.82
CA TRP A 496 0.78 -1.27 15.75
C TRP A 496 0.39 -2.45 14.86
N LEU A 497 0.25 -2.20 13.55
CA LEU A 497 0.02 -3.21 12.53
C LEU A 497 1.31 -3.47 11.76
N VAL A 498 1.77 -4.71 11.78
CA VAL A 498 2.95 -5.16 11.05
C VAL A 498 2.53 -5.61 9.66
N GLU A 499 2.96 -4.89 8.62
CA GLU A 499 2.93 -5.37 7.24
C GLU A 499 4.01 -6.44 7.08
N ASP A 500 3.57 -7.70 7.05
CA ASP A 500 4.41 -8.84 6.74
C ASP A 500 4.30 -9.12 5.24
N ASP A 501 5.12 -8.43 4.46
CA ASP A 501 5.34 -8.62 3.03
C ASP A 501 6.46 -9.66 2.76
N THR A 502 6.58 -10.69 3.60
CA THR A 502 7.56 -11.74 3.39
C THR A 502 7.12 -12.64 2.24
N ARG A 503 7.76 -12.50 1.07
CA ARG A 503 7.53 -13.37 -0.08
C ARG A 503 7.74 -14.85 0.29
N THR A 504 6.81 -15.68 -0.15
CA THR A 504 6.80 -17.13 0.09
C THR A 504 7.37 -17.92 -1.09
N TYR A 505 7.53 -19.24 -0.89
CA TYR A 505 8.02 -20.17 -1.90
C TYR A 505 7.18 -20.27 -3.19
N LEU A 506 5.95 -19.76 -3.20
CA LEU A 506 5.03 -19.87 -4.33
C LEU A 506 5.44 -18.99 -5.51
N VAL A 507 5.97 -17.80 -5.21
CA VAL A 507 6.27 -16.76 -6.20
C VAL A 507 7.70 -16.28 -5.98
N ARG A 508 8.39 -15.93 -7.06
CA ARG A 508 9.77 -15.44 -7.04
C ARG A 508 9.96 -14.34 -8.06
N ASN A 509 10.97 -13.49 -7.87
CA ASN A 509 11.39 -12.47 -8.81
C ASN A 509 10.28 -11.46 -9.13
N THR A 510 9.49 -11.10 -8.12
CA THR A 510 8.39 -10.15 -8.28
C THR A 510 8.87 -8.71 -8.32
N GLY A 511 10.13 -8.44 -7.97
CA GLY A 511 10.73 -7.11 -8.06
C GLY A 511 10.33 -6.15 -6.94
N PHE A 512 9.59 -6.63 -5.94
CA PHE A 512 9.21 -5.88 -4.74
C PHE A 512 10.25 -6.05 -3.62
N PRO A 513 10.37 -5.10 -2.68
CA PRO A 513 11.35 -5.19 -1.60
C PRO A 513 11.30 -6.51 -0.80
N GLY A 514 10.09 -6.99 -0.46
CA GLY A 514 9.88 -8.28 0.22
C GLY A 514 10.33 -9.54 -0.55
N ASP A 515 10.66 -9.42 -1.85
CA ASP A 515 11.16 -10.52 -2.68
C ASP A 515 12.58 -10.94 -2.29
N VAL A 516 13.41 -9.99 -1.86
CA VAL A 516 14.86 -10.15 -1.65
C VAL A 516 15.18 -11.11 -0.49
N GLU A 517 14.47 -10.99 0.63
CA GLU A 517 14.71 -11.79 1.85
C GLU A 517 13.57 -12.81 2.14
N GLY A 518 12.81 -13.19 1.11
CA GLY A 518 11.75 -14.20 1.23
C GLY A 518 12.26 -15.64 1.39
N ALA A 519 11.34 -16.61 1.35
CA ALA A 519 11.65 -18.03 1.47
C ALA A 519 11.42 -18.87 0.20
N ASP A 520 12.29 -19.84 -0.06
CA ASP A 520 12.31 -20.61 -1.31
C ASP A 520 11.66 -21.99 -1.24
N THR A 521 11.42 -22.48 -0.02
CA THR A 521 10.73 -23.74 0.24
C THR A 521 9.54 -23.51 1.16
N GLN A 522 8.58 -24.43 1.12
CA GLN A 522 7.43 -24.40 2.03
C GLN A 522 7.86 -24.41 3.50
N ALA A 523 8.85 -25.24 3.86
CA ALA A 523 9.35 -25.33 5.23
C ALA A 523 9.97 -24.01 5.71
N ASP A 524 10.79 -23.39 4.86
CA ASP A 524 11.43 -22.11 5.14
C ASP A 524 10.41 -20.98 5.30
N THR A 525 9.40 -20.96 4.42
CA THR A 525 8.32 -19.98 4.46
C THR A 525 7.58 -20.07 5.78
N ARG A 526 7.16 -21.29 6.15
CA ARG A 526 6.47 -21.52 7.42
C ARG A 526 7.33 -21.12 8.60
N SER A 527 8.63 -21.43 8.59
CA SER A 527 9.53 -21.00 9.66
C SER A 527 9.63 -19.47 9.80
N LEU A 528 9.66 -18.72 8.69
CA LEU A 528 9.68 -17.25 8.71
C LEU A 528 8.35 -16.69 9.22
N LEU A 529 7.22 -17.12 8.64
CA LEU A 529 5.90 -16.61 9.03
C LEU A 529 5.56 -16.96 10.48
N GLN A 530 5.93 -18.15 10.97
CA GLN A 530 5.75 -18.52 12.38
C GLN A 530 6.59 -17.65 13.32
N ARG A 531 7.83 -17.31 12.94
CA ARG A 531 8.65 -16.36 13.70
C ARG A 531 7.98 -14.98 13.76
N ASN A 532 7.52 -14.47 12.63
CA ASN A 532 6.87 -13.16 12.54
C ASN A 532 5.59 -13.12 13.38
N LEU A 533 4.72 -14.12 13.22
CA LEU A 533 3.50 -14.27 14.01
C LEU A 533 3.79 -14.34 15.52
N ALA A 534 4.83 -15.06 15.94
CA ALA A 534 5.22 -15.12 17.34
C ALA A 534 5.70 -13.76 17.87
N HIS A 535 6.44 -13.00 17.07
CA HIS A 535 6.88 -11.65 17.41
C HIS A 535 5.69 -10.69 17.59
N GLU A 536 4.73 -10.73 16.68
CA GLU A 536 3.52 -9.91 16.74
C GLU A 536 2.61 -10.33 17.90
N LEU A 537 2.44 -11.64 18.11
CA LEU A 537 1.65 -12.20 19.20
C LEU A 537 2.16 -11.73 20.57
N THR A 538 3.46 -11.94 20.83
CA THR A 538 4.09 -11.66 22.13
C THR A 538 4.17 -10.17 22.48
N ARG A 539 4.11 -9.28 21.48
CA ARG A 539 4.10 -7.83 21.66
C ARG A 539 2.71 -7.19 21.50
N ASN A 540 1.66 -8.00 21.38
CA ASN A 540 0.26 -7.57 21.14
C ASN A 540 0.08 -6.69 19.90
N MET A 541 0.85 -6.95 18.85
CA MET A 541 0.71 -6.28 17.56
C MET A 541 -0.32 -6.99 16.68
N ALA A 542 -0.88 -6.24 15.74
CA ALA A 542 -1.66 -6.77 14.64
C ALA A 542 -0.74 -7.22 13.49
N THR A 543 -1.23 -8.15 12.69
CA THR A 543 -0.52 -8.74 11.54
C THR A 543 -1.27 -8.43 10.27
N TRP A 544 -0.51 -8.14 9.23
CA TRP A 544 -1.00 -7.91 7.90
C TRP A 544 -0.18 -8.74 6.91
N TRP A 545 -0.67 -9.93 6.56
CA TRP A 545 -0.04 -10.76 5.53
C TRP A 545 -0.25 -10.11 4.18
N MET A 546 0.82 -9.53 3.65
CA MET A 546 0.77 -8.60 2.53
C MET A 546 1.24 -9.25 1.23
N ASP A 547 0.30 -9.66 0.38
CA ASP A 547 0.63 -10.01 -1.00
C ASP A 547 0.87 -8.72 -1.80
N LEU A 548 2.03 -8.09 -1.58
CA LEU A 548 2.36 -6.74 -2.02
C LEU A 548 2.19 -6.55 -3.53
N GLY A 549 2.65 -7.54 -4.31
CA GLY A 549 2.46 -7.58 -5.76
C GLY A 549 1.14 -8.19 -6.21
N SER A 550 0.31 -8.62 -5.26
CA SER A 550 -0.92 -9.38 -5.48
C SER A 550 -0.70 -10.58 -6.41
N ALA A 551 0.43 -11.26 -6.20
CA ALA A 551 0.95 -12.29 -7.08
C ALA A 551 0.64 -13.71 -6.59
N GLY A 552 -0.09 -13.86 -5.50
CA GLY A 552 -0.41 -15.16 -4.89
C GLY A 552 0.58 -15.59 -3.82
N TRP A 553 1.23 -14.66 -3.11
CA TRP A 553 2.23 -15.00 -2.09
C TRP A 553 1.67 -15.92 -0.99
N TYR A 554 0.40 -15.83 -0.65
CA TYR A 554 -0.21 -16.67 0.38
C TYR A 554 -1.24 -17.64 -0.20
N ASP A 555 -1.22 -17.92 -1.50
CA ASP A 555 -2.22 -18.78 -2.16
C ASP A 555 -1.90 -20.28 -2.00
N ASP A 556 -1.61 -20.70 -0.77
CA ASP A 556 -1.53 -22.11 -0.38
C ASP A 556 -2.16 -22.31 1.00
N PRO A 557 -3.19 -23.16 1.15
CA PRO A 557 -3.87 -23.39 2.41
C PRO A 557 -2.95 -23.90 3.53
N VAL A 558 -1.79 -24.49 3.20
CA VAL A 558 -0.81 -24.91 4.22
C VAL A 558 -0.25 -23.75 5.02
N LEU A 559 -0.15 -22.55 4.43
CA LEU A 559 0.36 -21.36 5.10
C LEU A 559 -0.69 -20.83 6.08
N TRP A 560 -1.95 -20.79 5.66
CA TRP A 560 -3.08 -20.38 6.50
C TRP A 560 -3.36 -21.34 7.66
N ALA A 561 -2.97 -22.60 7.53
CA ALA A 561 -3.02 -23.54 8.65
C ALA A 561 -2.12 -23.10 9.84
N ASP A 562 -1.03 -22.36 9.60
CA ASP A 562 -0.21 -21.80 10.68
C ASP A 562 -0.93 -20.65 11.40
N MET A 563 -1.68 -19.82 10.66
CA MET A 563 -2.53 -18.77 11.26
C MET A 563 -3.62 -19.38 12.14
N LYS A 564 -4.25 -20.48 11.70
CA LYS A 564 -5.25 -21.18 12.51
C LYS A 564 -4.64 -21.89 13.72
N ALA A 565 -3.41 -22.40 13.60
CA ALA A 565 -2.74 -23.10 14.69
C ALA A 565 -2.43 -22.20 15.90
N ILE A 566 -2.32 -20.88 15.70
CA ILE A 566 -2.06 -19.92 16.79
C ILE A 566 -3.33 -19.37 17.46
N GLU A 567 -4.52 -19.65 16.91
CA GLU A 567 -5.82 -19.17 17.43
C GLU A 567 -6.00 -19.40 18.95
N PRO A 568 -5.64 -20.56 19.54
CA PRO A 568 -5.78 -20.74 20.99
C PRO A 568 -4.92 -19.77 21.82
N LEU A 569 -3.77 -19.33 21.30
CA LEU A 569 -2.94 -18.32 21.94
C LEU A 569 -3.52 -16.92 21.74
N ASP A 570 -4.09 -16.64 20.57
CA ASP A 570 -4.82 -15.40 20.33
C ASP A 570 -5.98 -15.24 21.31
N GLN A 571 -6.81 -16.27 21.48
CA GLN A 571 -7.92 -16.24 22.43
C GLN A 571 -7.44 -16.03 23.87
N LEU A 572 -6.36 -16.70 24.28
CA LEU A 572 -5.76 -16.52 25.60
C LEU A 572 -5.37 -15.06 25.85
N LEU A 573 -4.71 -14.40 24.88
CA LEU A 573 -4.28 -13.02 25.01
C LEU A 573 -5.43 -12.01 24.86
N LEU A 574 -6.51 -12.36 24.18
CA LEU A 574 -7.73 -11.54 24.14
C LEU A 574 -8.48 -11.59 25.47
N ASP A 575 -8.60 -12.77 26.08
CA ASP A 575 -9.24 -12.98 27.37
C ASP A 575 -8.41 -12.38 28.52
N GLN A 576 -7.09 -12.48 28.43
CA GLN A 576 -6.12 -12.04 29.43
C GLN A 576 -5.06 -11.13 28.81
N PRO A 577 -5.42 -9.90 28.41
CA PRO A 577 -4.48 -8.97 27.81
C PRO A 577 -3.34 -8.67 28.78
N THR A 578 -2.11 -8.88 28.30
CA THR A 578 -0.89 -8.72 29.10
C THR A 578 0.07 -7.80 28.34
N ALA A 579 0.38 -6.64 28.92
CA ALA A 579 1.33 -5.70 28.33
C ALA A 579 2.73 -6.34 28.22
N PHE A 580 3.44 -6.01 27.14
CA PHE A 580 4.81 -6.48 26.94
C PHE A 580 5.76 -5.72 27.88
N HIS A 581 6.48 -6.46 28.72
CA HIS A 581 7.41 -5.91 29.72
C HIS A 581 8.84 -6.41 29.45
N PRO A 582 9.57 -5.77 28.52
CA PRO A 582 10.94 -6.16 28.19
C PRO A 582 11.93 -5.79 29.30
N GLN A 583 13.06 -6.49 29.36
CA GLN A 583 14.16 -6.19 30.29
C GLN A 583 15.06 -5.06 29.77
N ILE A 584 15.08 -4.85 28.46
CA ILE A 584 15.92 -3.85 27.79
C ILE A 584 15.04 -2.84 27.04
N ALA A 585 15.33 -1.56 27.17
CA ALA A 585 14.72 -0.50 26.37
C ALA A 585 15.71 0.00 25.31
N SER A 586 15.36 -0.16 24.04
CA SER A 586 15.99 0.50 22.88
C SER A 586 15.27 1.82 22.67
N VAL A 587 15.99 2.95 22.79
CA VAL A 587 15.39 4.29 22.82
C VAL A 587 15.96 5.15 21.71
N VAL A 588 15.08 5.64 20.84
CA VAL A 588 15.40 6.59 19.75
C VAL A 588 14.83 7.97 20.06
N ASP A 589 15.59 9.01 19.72
CA ASP A 589 15.16 10.40 19.88
C ASP A 589 14.87 11.03 18.52
N GLU A 590 13.63 11.40 18.28
CA GLU A 590 13.20 12.01 17.02
C GLU A 590 13.80 13.40 16.84
N GLU A 591 13.90 14.14 17.94
CA GLU A 591 14.46 15.49 17.95
C GLU A 591 15.91 15.46 17.48
N SER A 592 16.75 14.62 18.09
CA SER A 592 18.14 14.43 17.69
C SER A 592 18.30 13.95 16.24
N ALA A 593 17.32 13.26 15.67
CA ALA A 593 17.37 12.84 14.27
C ALA A 593 17.37 14.04 13.30
N LEU A 594 16.74 15.16 13.67
CA LEU A 594 16.69 16.39 12.87
C LEU A 594 18.06 17.10 12.77
N TRP A 595 18.97 16.78 13.69
CA TRP A 595 20.29 17.41 13.78
C TRP A 595 21.36 16.71 12.95
N PHE A 596 21.06 15.56 12.34
CA PHE A 596 22.00 14.97 11.38
C PHE A 596 22.12 15.85 10.14
N ALA A 597 23.37 16.13 9.75
CA ALA A 597 23.67 16.84 8.52
C ALA A 597 23.51 15.94 7.30
N ASN A 598 23.62 16.54 6.11
CA ASN A 598 23.70 15.76 4.88
C ASN A 598 24.86 14.75 4.96
N ARG A 599 24.61 13.52 4.50
CA ARG A 599 25.50 12.36 4.68
C ARG A 599 25.70 11.92 6.13
N GLY A 600 24.91 12.43 7.08
CA GLY A 600 24.92 12.05 8.49
C GLY A 600 24.58 10.57 8.75
N TRP A 601 24.06 9.87 7.73
CA TRP A 601 23.84 8.41 7.75
C TRP A 601 25.09 7.60 8.10
N VAL A 602 26.29 8.12 7.86
CA VAL A 602 27.53 7.48 8.32
C VAL A 602 27.53 7.22 9.83
N ALA A 603 26.74 7.97 10.59
CA ALA A 603 26.49 7.74 12.01
C ALA A 603 25.05 7.27 12.29
N SER A 604 24.02 7.87 11.68
CA SER A 604 22.64 7.47 12.00
C SER A 604 22.31 6.04 11.56
N ARG A 605 22.89 5.55 10.46
CA ARG A 605 22.66 4.17 10.00
C ARG A 605 23.16 3.13 11.00
N PRO A 606 24.45 3.12 11.42
CA PRO A 606 24.90 2.14 12.40
C PRO A 606 24.27 2.33 13.77
N LEU A 607 23.98 3.57 14.19
CA LEU A 607 23.44 3.86 15.52
C LEU A 607 21.96 3.56 15.65
N ILE A 608 21.13 3.95 14.67
CA ILE A 608 19.67 3.87 14.75
C ILE A 608 19.16 2.64 14.01
N TYR A 609 19.55 2.48 12.73
CA TYR A 609 19.00 1.43 11.87
C TYR A 609 19.58 0.04 12.18
N GLU A 610 20.91 -0.13 12.09
CA GLU A 610 21.57 -1.44 12.14
C GLU A 610 21.77 -1.98 13.56
N ALA A 611 21.88 -1.11 14.56
CA ALA A 611 22.17 -1.51 15.95
C ALA A 611 21.16 -2.52 16.50
N ARG A 612 19.91 -2.49 16.03
CA ARG A 612 18.84 -3.34 16.55
C ARG A 612 19.00 -4.81 16.21
N ALA A 613 19.69 -5.15 15.11
CA ALA A 613 19.96 -6.54 14.76
C ALA A 613 20.79 -7.27 15.84
N ALA A 614 21.69 -6.55 16.51
CA ALA A 614 22.44 -7.11 17.64
C ALA A 614 21.52 -7.40 18.83
N LEU A 615 20.50 -6.57 19.07
CA LEU A 615 19.56 -6.72 20.19
C LEU A 615 18.74 -8.01 20.09
N SER A 616 18.33 -8.39 18.87
CA SER A 616 17.63 -9.64 18.58
C SER A 616 18.41 -10.91 18.97
N ARG A 617 19.72 -10.79 19.22
CA ARG A 617 20.63 -11.91 19.53
C ARG A 617 21.15 -11.90 20.97
N LEU A 618 20.67 -10.98 21.81
CA LEU A 618 21.13 -10.83 23.20
C LEU A 618 20.64 -11.94 24.14
N GLY A 619 19.59 -12.68 23.76
CA GLY A 619 18.96 -13.68 24.64
C GLY A 619 18.08 -13.08 25.75
N ALA A 620 17.78 -11.78 25.67
CA ALA A 620 16.89 -11.06 26.58
C ALA A 620 15.89 -10.21 25.77
N PRO A 621 14.62 -10.10 26.18
CA PRO A 621 13.61 -9.32 25.46
C PRO A 621 13.91 -7.82 25.55
N PHE A 622 13.76 -7.13 24.43
CA PHE A 622 13.88 -5.68 24.35
C PHE A 622 12.62 -5.05 23.72
N GLY A 623 12.28 -3.83 24.14
CA GLY A 623 11.27 -2.98 23.51
C GLY A 623 11.90 -1.74 22.87
N GLN A 624 11.17 -1.11 21.96
CA GLN A 624 11.56 0.05 21.16
C GLN A 624 10.69 1.24 21.56
N TYR A 625 11.32 2.31 22.05
CA TYR A 625 10.66 3.46 22.66
C TYR A 625 11.20 4.79 22.11
N LEU A 626 10.38 5.83 22.21
CA LEU A 626 10.75 7.22 22.03
C LEU A 626 11.43 7.76 23.30
N GLN A 627 12.36 8.69 23.14
CA GLN A 627 13.06 9.31 24.26
C GLN A 627 12.11 10.09 25.19
N ASP A 628 11.06 10.71 24.67
CA ASP A 628 10.09 11.45 25.48
C ASP A 628 9.25 10.55 26.42
N ASP A 629 9.04 9.27 26.08
CA ASP A 629 8.45 8.28 26.97
C ASP A 629 9.41 7.96 28.13
N LEU A 630 10.72 7.88 27.84
CA LEU A 630 11.74 7.64 28.85
C LEU A 630 11.81 8.82 29.82
N GLU A 631 11.86 10.05 29.30
CA GLU A 631 11.88 11.28 30.09
C GLU A 631 10.62 11.45 30.96
N ALA A 632 9.47 11.01 30.45
CA ALA A 632 8.21 10.97 31.19
C ALA A 632 8.12 9.83 32.22
N GLY A 633 9.14 8.96 32.32
CA GLY A 633 9.15 7.82 33.23
C GLY A 633 8.18 6.70 32.85
N ARG A 634 7.80 6.60 31.57
CA ARG A 634 6.87 5.59 31.03
C ARG A 634 7.57 4.32 30.53
N VAL A 635 8.88 4.38 30.31
CA VAL A 635 9.66 3.27 29.73
C VAL A 635 10.06 2.26 30.81
N PRO A 636 9.63 0.98 30.72
CA PRO A 636 10.15 -0.09 31.56
C PRO A 636 11.51 -0.57 31.05
N GLY A 637 12.39 -1.01 31.95
CA GLY A 637 13.65 -1.66 31.58
C GLY A 637 14.70 -1.63 32.69
N GLU A 638 15.46 -2.71 32.79
CA GLU A 638 16.64 -2.80 33.67
C GLU A 638 17.87 -2.18 33.01
N LEU A 639 17.93 -2.23 31.67
CA LEU A 639 18.96 -1.60 30.84
C LEU A 639 18.32 -0.69 29.79
N VAL A 640 18.83 0.53 29.66
CA VAL A 640 18.41 1.49 28.62
C VAL A 640 19.56 1.71 27.64
N ILE A 641 19.26 1.56 26.35
CA ILE A 641 20.18 1.81 25.23
C ILE A 641 19.65 3.01 24.47
N LEU A 642 20.37 4.14 24.55
CA LEU A 642 20.05 5.36 23.83
C LEU A 642 20.79 5.38 22.49
N HIS A 643 20.05 5.39 21.37
CA HIS A 643 20.64 5.31 20.04
C HIS A 643 21.26 6.63 19.57
N ASN A 644 20.63 7.76 19.89
CA ASN A 644 21.03 9.09 19.40
C ASN A 644 20.68 10.24 20.38
N PRO A 645 21.10 10.22 21.66
CA PRO A 645 20.69 11.22 22.65
C PRO A 645 21.51 12.53 22.56
N PHE A 646 21.46 13.23 21.42
CA PHE A 646 22.28 14.43 21.19
C PHE A 646 21.63 15.70 21.74
N VAL A 647 20.29 15.73 21.81
CA VAL A 647 19.52 16.83 22.37
C VAL A 647 19.10 16.47 23.80
N THR A 648 19.52 17.28 24.76
CA THR A 648 19.35 17.04 26.21
C THR A 648 18.42 18.04 26.88
N THR A 649 17.81 18.94 26.11
CA THR A 649 16.75 19.86 26.54
C THR A 649 15.68 19.87 25.47
N PRO A 650 14.45 19.41 25.76
CA PRO A 650 13.39 19.42 24.76
C PRO A 650 13.02 20.87 24.42
N PRO A 651 12.81 21.21 23.13
CA PRO A 651 12.11 22.43 22.79
C PRO A 651 10.69 22.40 23.38
N PRO A 652 10.08 23.55 23.72
CA PRO A 652 8.69 23.56 24.16
C PRO A 652 7.80 22.94 23.08
N PRO A 653 6.76 22.16 23.45
CA PRO A 653 5.87 21.56 22.47
C PRO A 653 5.21 22.65 21.62
N THR A 654 5.31 22.54 20.30
CA THR A 654 4.51 23.33 19.39
C THR A 654 3.07 22.83 19.53
N PRO A 655 2.11 23.65 20.02
CA PRO A 655 0.72 23.22 20.09
C PRO A 655 0.23 22.87 18.69
N LEU A 656 -0.58 21.82 18.59
CA LEU A 656 -1.34 21.55 17.37
C LEU A 656 -2.08 22.84 16.96
N PRO A 657 -2.07 23.22 15.68
CA PRO A 657 -2.84 24.38 15.23
C PRO A 657 -4.29 24.22 15.72
N PRO A 658 -4.91 25.30 16.23
CA PRO A 658 -6.31 25.25 16.61
C PRO A 658 -7.14 24.79 15.41
N PRO A 659 -8.23 24.04 15.63
CA PRO A 659 -9.10 23.63 14.53
C PRO A 659 -9.53 24.87 13.73
N PRO A 660 -9.59 24.79 12.39
CA PRO A 660 -10.15 25.86 11.57
C PRO A 660 -11.62 26.15 11.92
#